data_AF-A0A8G0PEF8-F1
#
_entry.id   AF-A0A8G0PEF8-F1
#
_cell.length_a   1.000
_cell.length_b   1.000
_cell.length_c   1.000
_cell.angle_alpha   90.00
_cell.angle_beta   90.00
_cell.angle_gamma   90.00
#
_symmetry.space_group_name_H-M   'P 1'
#
loop_
_entity.id
_entity.type
_entity.pdbx_description
1 polymer ?
#
loop_
_entity_poly.entity_id
_entity_poly.type
_entity_poly.pdbx_seq_one_letter_code
_entity_poly.pdbx_strand_id
1 'polypeptide(L)'
;MPDDEPFGPSKLLEKVDEAAGFQAIFLDSSYMNQVFQGDDEAMLLSSWKNWLCSYARVRRYLRIISKENNSKLSKECLYVAGHHAKKFLGFLNYTWAQEGEAIKSSPALIAELKEIKVPCQGGQMVSLKDTWIPLLELQKVWEKFSCRPETFPFLTLDREVTSDSYTNDWGFLVSFLGVNVKDEMDFYLSILLRIMIRRDTRDIYNPSRIFELYNVIYGKYVADPRDEISARIRVNRWIYVPWSKYQNFSLTVPKDCVWEGPESLTIQAPLQARYKAMPIKNLSLLEPFFTKVLGIGNCDEGTICAQLDNLRESGSKDFDRIKSLYNSLWELLRVNKSAKDKEIKKTFAETALIYTNSDNCWNKVSQCLWSSATPVLSKKILESDYKGMKSFFVEVLGVDTLNLRLIYNELSKLGESKPTVELVKEQLLAFKAHLHTASNYKDVKPDGMKKFKIFPVREPGTQQYIQFCDGNTEFAVADTVPLGDNFRQKIRTLGFTFDELHSLGPVIKWLGFETRYLSRLVIETSKVEDDDRVLNQALSRKIELKAHALCRIAKHFNSPRWRTQEELQRLYDLLKQAKVFETDKISCVQIVQQGGQSYSHKISRSEFHLEESDSGLDIFVPQEKESQAYCLAYDLPARLFAWITTKRSVDDRNYSFVADILNQGPRIYNRILLDAGIVDIDIEDEDLADEVDSTLASSARWEASELRDSPSIGSNMATPLTDVSSPRMEFDQAEIVPTVVYQDTIDASSHLAQSRSNNRLFTQGASFQASTGNIETPATIQRALASANHTYSDLLTHVVSAARRALFPTKGIFDLDSLRTSLPSVPSFDNIYGTENEDFNYARSFPQLERDKMIGAAGELYVFELLKACNPSLPNFGIDNWKSTIRSYARKHPEYATMQPWHGLETSDLVYHDSMGTFTKLLIDECYFDDSIWKDRRPTYHFEVKTTVSSCDTRFFVSKKQYKMLHDNRGKEDSVYIIMRVFNVGNGNIGLRLYVDPAELEAEKELLFTAETWSVVPSA
;
A
#
# COMPACT_ATOMS: atom_id res chain seq x y z
N MET A 1 59.86 -12.66 -66.24
CA MET A 1 60.81 -11.58 -66.57
C MET A 1 61.09 -10.87 -65.26
N PRO A 2 62.35 -10.58 -64.89
CA PRO A 2 62.60 -9.71 -63.74
C PRO A 2 62.05 -8.32 -64.06
N ASP A 3 61.37 -7.72 -63.08
CA ASP A 3 60.73 -6.41 -63.18
C ASP A 3 60.61 -5.87 -61.75
N ASP A 4 61.32 -4.77 -61.49
CA ASP A 4 61.43 -4.15 -60.15
C ASP A 4 60.40 -3.04 -59.92
N GLU A 5 59.51 -2.80 -60.88
CA GLU A 5 58.29 -2.00 -60.69
C GLU A 5 57.44 -2.54 -59.51
N PRO A 6 56.65 -1.71 -58.81
CA PRO A 6 55.95 -2.11 -57.58
C PRO A 6 55.05 -3.36 -57.70
N PHE A 7 54.53 -3.61 -58.90
CA PHE A 7 53.68 -4.76 -59.25
C PHE A 7 54.34 -5.72 -60.26
N GLY A 8 55.64 -5.55 -60.52
CA GLY A 8 56.44 -6.45 -61.35
C GLY A 8 56.68 -7.81 -60.67
N PRO A 9 56.89 -8.91 -61.44
CA PRO A 9 57.15 -10.23 -60.86
C PRO A 9 58.27 -10.31 -59.83
N SER A 10 59.32 -9.45 -59.87
CA SER A 10 60.35 -9.46 -58.83
C SER A 10 59.76 -9.01 -57.49
N LYS A 11 59.01 -7.90 -57.47
CA LYS A 11 58.43 -7.31 -56.24
C LYS A 11 57.21 -8.04 -55.71
N LEU A 12 56.54 -8.87 -56.52
CA LEU A 12 55.36 -9.64 -56.08
C LEU A 12 55.70 -11.06 -55.63
N LEU A 13 56.88 -11.59 -55.99
CA LEU A 13 57.37 -12.91 -55.56
C LEU A 13 58.57 -12.82 -54.61
N GLU A 14 59.02 -11.61 -54.23
CA GLU A 14 60.04 -11.41 -53.20
C GLU A 14 59.63 -12.03 -51.87
N LYS A 15 60.61 -12.60 -51.14
CA LYS A 15 60.40 -13.28 -49.87
C LYS A 15 59.97 -12.28 -48.79
N VAL A 16 58.90 -12.59 -48.06
CA VAL A 16 58.44 -11.83 -46.89
C VAL A 16 58.74 -12.64 -45.63
N ASP A 17 59.63 -12.10 -44.79
CA ASP A 17 60.05 -12.62 -43.48
C ASP A 17 60.34 -14.14 -43.44
N GLU A 18 59.78 -14.89 -42.47
CA GLU A 18 60.13 -16.30 -42.23
C GLU A 18 59.51 -17.29 -43.23
N ALA A 19 58.56 -16.85 -44.07
CA ALA A 19 57.91 -17.71 -45.05
C ALA A 19 58.88 -18.17 -46.16
N ALA A 20 58.69 -19.38 -46.70
CA ALA A 20 59.40 -19.78 -47.91
C ALA A 20 59.01 -18.86 -49.09
N GLY A 21 60.01 -18.27 -49.75
CA GLY A 21 59.79 -17.44 -50.94
C GLY A 21 59.20 -18.27 -52.09
N PHE A 22 58.37 -17.65 -52.94
CA PHE A 22 57.75 -18.36 -54.05
C PHE A 22 58.82 -18.82 -55.05
N GLN A 23 58.87 -20.13 -55.34
CA GLN A 23 59.87 -20.70 -56.25
C GLN A 23 59.54 -20.36 -57.71
N ALA A 24 59.99 -19.19 -58.16
CA ALA A 24 59.96 -18.77 -59.56
C ALA A 24 61.36 -18.67 -60.16
N ILE A 25 61.51 -19.15 -61.40
CA ILE A 25 62.72 -19.01 -62.19
C ILE A 25 62.63 -17.70 -62.97
N PHE A 26 63.50 -16.76 -62.64
CA PHE A 26 63.65 -15.50 -63.38
C PHE A 26 64.62 -15.67 -64.54
N LEU A 27 64.44 -14.87 -65.60
CA LEU A 27 65.44 -14.73 -66.65
C LEU A 27 66.58 -13.87 -66.09
N ASP A 28 67.84 -14.25 -66.35
CA ASP A 28 68.98 -13.48 -65.86
C ASP A 28 68.99 -12.05 -66.44
N SER A 29 69.40 -11.09 -65.60
CA SER A 29 69.40 -9.66 -65.94
C SER A 29 70.27 -9.30 -67.15
N SER A 30 71.30 -10.08 -67.47
CA SER A 30 72.13 -9.88 -68.66
C SER A 30 71.33 -9.99 -69.98
N TYR A 31 70.29 -10.83 -70.03
CA TYR A 31 69.40 -10.93 -71.19
C TYR A 31 68.39 -9.77 -71.28
N MET A 32 68.22 -8.96 -70.23
CA MET A 32 67.25 -7.85 -70.23
C MET A 32 67.75 -6.61 -70.96
N ASN A 33 69.08 -6.49 -71.10
CA ASN A 33 69.78 -5.39 -71.74
C ASN A 33 70.30 -5.75 -73.14
N GLN A 34 69.95 -6.93 -73.65
CA GLN A 34 70.22 -7.30 -75.05
C GLN A 34 69.24 -6.60 -75.98
N VAL A 35 69.67 -6.39 -77.22
CA VAL A 35 68.97 -5.58 -78.24
C VAL A 35 69.05 -6.32 -79.56
N PHE A 36 67.99 -6.27 -80.37
CA PHE A 36 68.07 -6.74 -81.76
C PHE A 36 69.07 -5.88 -82.55
N GLN A 37 69.89 -6.48 -83.41
CA GLN A 37 70.81 -5.73 -84.25
C GLN A 37 70.03 -5.01 -85.37
N GLY A 38 69.95 -3.69 -85.25
CA GLY A 38 69.27 -2.75 -86.16
C GLY A 38 69.45 -1.31 -85.65
N ASP A 39 68.93 -0.32 -86.37
CA ASP A 39 69.41 1.06 -86.28
C ASP A 39 68.55 2.03 -85.42
N ASP A 40 67.69 1.54 -84.52
CA ASP A 40 66.82 2.38 -83.65
C ASP A 40 66.65 1.78 -82.23
N GLU A 41 67.54 2.16 -81.32
CA GLU A 41 67.65 1.57 -79.96
C GLU A 41 66.33 1.59 -79.16
N ALA A 42 65.53 2.66 -79.31
CA ALA A 42 64.29 2.84 -78.56
C ALA A 42 63.20 1.86 -78.99
N MET A 43 63.06 1.62 -80.30
CA MET A 43 62.16 0.58 -80.82
C MET A 43 62.66 -0.82 -80.46
N LEU A 44 63.98 -1.06 -80.57
CA LEU A 44 64.57 -2.40 -80.48
C LEU A 44 64.55 -2.99 -79.06
N LEU A 45 64.69 -2.18 -78.00
CA LEU A 45 64.61 -2.69 -76.63
C LEU A 45 63.16 -3.09 -76.25
N SER A 46 62.17 -2.42 -76.85
CA SER A 46 60.76 -2.83 -76.76
C SER A 46 60.48 -4.12 -77.55
N SER A 47 61.04 -4.23 -78.77
CA SER A 47 60.84 -5.40 -79.65
C SER A 47 61.52 -6.65 -79.10
N TRP A 48 62.70 -6.52 -78.47
CA TRP A 48 63.37 -7.62 -77.76
C TRP A 48 62.56 -8.13 -76.57
N LYS A 49 62.11 -7.24 -75.67
CA LYS A 49 61.25 -7.63 -74.55
C LYS A 49 59.91 -8.22 -75.02
N ASN A 50 59.40 -7.82 -76.19
CA ASN A 50 58.21 -8.41 -76.81
C ASN A 50 58.52 -9.79 -77.43
N TRP A 51 59.65 -9.97 -78.10
CA TRP A 51 60.08 -11.24 -78.70
C TRP A 51 60.32 -12.31 -77.63
N LEU A 52 60.94 -11.95 -76.49
CA LEU A 52 61.06 -12.84 -75.33
C LEU A 52 59.69 -13.33 -74.84
N CYS A 53 58.65 -12.48 -74.89
CA CYS A 53 57.28 -12.87 -74.55
C CYS A 53 56.61 -13.74 -75.63
N SER A 54 56.75 -13.39 -76.91
CA SER A 54 56.05 -14.06 -78.01
C SER A 54 56.68 -15.38 -78.44
N TYR A 55 58.01 -15.44 -78.52
CA TYR A 55 58.76 -16.60 -79.02
C TYR A 55 59.25 -17.49 -77.87
N ALA A 56 60.06 -16.93 -76.95
CA ALA A 56 60.59 -17.67 -75.80
C ALA A 56 59.57 -17.88 -74.66
N ARG A 57 58.35 -17.32 -74.79
CA ARG A 57 57.24 -17.42 -73.81
C ARG A 57 57.58 -16.95 -72.39
N VAL A 58 58.58 -16.09 -72.25
CA VAL A 58 58.96 -15.44 -70.99
C VAL A 58 57.87 -14.44 -70.61
N ARG A 59 57.12 -14.71 -69.54
CA ARG A 59 56.06 -13.79 -69.09
C ARG A 59 56.64 -12.47 -68.57
N ARG A 60 56.02 -11.34 -68.93
CA ARG A 60 56.28 -10.02 -68.36
C ARG A 60 55.55 -9.81 -67.04
N TYR A 61 54.28 -10.19 -66.99
CA TYR A 61 53.41 -10.08 -65.81
C TYR A 61 53.28 -11.44 -65.10
N LEU A 62 52.89 -11.42 -63.81
CA LEU A 62 52.36 -12.62 -63.17
C LEU A 62 51.01 -13.00 -63.79
N ARG A 63 50.50 -14.19 -63.48
CA ARG A 63 49.15 -14.59 -63.89
C ARG A 63 48.17 -14.53 -62.74
N ILE A 64 46.94 -14.16 -63.06
CA ILE A 64 45.77 -14.41 -62.22
C ILE A 64 45.25 -15.83 -62.49
N ILE A 65 45.27 -16.27 -63.75
CA ILE A 65 44.70 -17.56 -64.20
C ILE A 65 45.75 -18.69 -64.15
N SER A 66 45.39 -19.84 -63.58
CA SER A 66 46.28 -21.01 -63.56
C SER A 66 46.59 -21.56 -64.96
N LYS A 67 47.85 -21.94 -65.18
CA LYS A 67 48.29 -22.64 -66.40
C LYS A 67 47.73 -24.08 -66.47
N GLU A 68 47.49 -24.69 -65.32
CA GLU A 68 47.07 -26.09 -65.19
C GLU A 68 45.55 -26.24 -65.36
N ASN A 69 44.78 -25.21 -64.97
CA ASN A 69 43.32 -25.18 -65.11
C ASN A 69 42.84 -23.73 -65.28
N ASN A 70 42.29 -23.39 -66.44
CA ASN A 70 41.81 -22.04 -66.76
C ASN A 70 40.55 -21.60 -66.00
N SER A 71 39.92 -22.48 -65.21
CA SER A 71 38.82 -22.15 -64.29
C SER A 71 39.28 -21.85 -62.84
N LYS A 72 40.59 -21.90 -62.57
CA LYS A 72 41.18 -21.74 -61.23
C LYS A 72 42.22 -20.63 -61.17
N LEU A 73 42.30 -19.97 -60.02
CA LEU A 73 43.37 -19.01 -59.75
C LEU A 73 44.75 -19.67 -59.74
N SER A 74 45.76 -18.90 -60.16
CA SER A 74 47.15 -19.34 -60.21
C SER A 74 47.77 -19.45 -58.81
N LYS A 75 48.84 -20.24 -58.70
CA LYS A 75 49.61 -20.38 -57.44
C LYS A 75 50.30 -19.05 -57.12
N GLU A 76 50.72 -18.33 -58.15
CA GLU A 76 51.27 -16.96 -58.10
C GLU A 76 50.26 -15.96 -57.50
N CYS A 77 49.01 -15.96 -57.96
CA CYS A 77 47.94 -15.06 -57.51
C CYS A 77 47.56 -15.30 -56.05
N LEU A 78 47.43 -16.58 -55.67
CA LEU A 78 47.14 -16.96 -54.28
C LEU A 78 48.32 -16.64 -53.34
N TYR A 79 49.57 -16.73 -53.83
CA TYR A 79 50.75 -16.29 -53.07
C TYR A 79 50.72 -14.79 -52.79
N VAL A 80 50.45 -13.96 -53.81
CA VAL A 80 50.35 -12.49 -53.65
C VAL A 80 49.19 -12.13 -52.71
N ALA A 81 48.03 -12.76 -52.84
CA ALA A 81 46.90 -12.56 -51.94
C ALA A 81 47.22 -12.92 -50.47
N GLY A 82 48.00 -13.99 -50.23
CA GLY A 82 48.35 -14.45 -48.90
C GLY A 82 49.50 -13.68 -48.21
N HIS A 83 50.54 -13.31 -48.96
CA HIS A 83 51.79 -12.77 -48.40
C HIS A 83 52.04 -11.29 -48.74
N HIS A 84 51.54 -10.83 -49.89
CA HIS A 84 51.67 -9.45 -50.38
C HIS A 84 50.30 -8.73 -50.41
N ALA A 85 49.41 -9.05 -49.47
CA ALA A 85 48.00 -8.65 -49.49
C ALA A 85 47.74 -7.14 -49.71
N LYS A 86 48.65 -6.26 -49.26
CA LYS A 86 48.60 -4.81 -49.53
C LYS A 86 48.79 -4.46 -51.01
N LYS A 87 49.70 -5.17 -51.71
CA LYS A 87 49.97 -5.00 -53.15
C LYS A 87 48.94 -5.71 -54.03
N PHE A 88 48.06 -6.55 -53.46
CA PHE A 88 47.20 -7.45 -54.23
C PHE A 88 46.22 -6.72 -55.17
N LEU A 89 45.62 -5.61 -54.73
CA LEU A 89 44.70 -4.84 -55.57
C LEU A 89 45.43 -4.16 -56.74
N GLY A 90 46.57 -3.52 -56.48
CA GLY A 90 47.43 -2.96 -57.53
C GLY A 90 47.96 -4.02 -58.50
N PHE A 91 48.30 -5.22 -58.02
CA PHE A 91 48.61 -6.39 -58.86
C PHE A 91 47.44 -6.78 -59.78
N LEU A 92 46.21 -6.87 -59.24
CA LEU A 92 45.03 -7.16 -60.06
C LEU A 92 44.86 -6.12 -61.16
N ASN A 93 44.93 -4.83 -60.83
CA ASN A 93 44.83 -3.74 -61.81
C ASN A 93 45.93 -3.83 -62.89
N TYR A 94 47.20 -3.93 -62.49
CA TYR A 94 48.37 -4.06 -63.38
C TYR A 94 48.30 -5.25 -64.36
N THR A 95 47.53 -6.29 -64.00
CA THR A 95 47.35 -7.53 -64.76
C THR A 95 45.97 -7.63 -65.43
N TRP A 96 45.06 -6.68 -65.20
CA TRP A 96 43.68 -6.77 -65.67
C TRP A 96 43.54 -6.56 -67.18
N ALA A 97 44.38 -5.72 -67.79
CA ALA A 97 44.37 -5.51 -69.24
C ALA A 97 44.78 -6.76 -70.05
N GLN A 98 45.44 -7.73 -69.41
CA GLN A 98 46.07 -8.88 -70.04
C GLN A 98 45.26 -10.18 -69.83
N GLU A 99 44.68 -10.39 -68.64
CA GLU A 99 43.86 -11.58 -68.34
C GLU A 99 42.38 -11.26 -68.03
N GLY A 100 42.00 -9.98 -67.94
CA GLY A 100 40.66 -9.54 -67.52
C GLY A 100 39.50 -10.08 -68.36
N GLU A 101 39.59 -10.10 -69.70
CA GLU A 101 38.52 -10.65 -70.55
C GLU A 101 38.29 -12.16 -70.34
N ALA A 102 39.36 -12.90 -70.06
CA ALA A 102 39.27 -14.32 -69.73
C ALA A 102 38.70 -14.55 -68.32
N ILE A 103 38.97 -13.65 -67.37
CA ILE A 103 38.34 -13.66 -66.03
C ILE A 103 36.84 -13.32 -66.14
N LYS A 104 36.47 -12.25 -66.89
CA LYS A 104 35.06 -11.86 -67.14
C LYS A 104 34.24 -13.00 -67.73
N SER A 105 34.87 -13.80 -68.60
CA SER A 105 34.27 -14.95 -69.27
C SER A 105 34.18 -16.22 -68.39
N SER A 106 34.64 -16.17 -67.13
CA SER A 106 34.75 -17.33 -66.24
C SER A 106 34.09 -17.06 -64.87
N PRO A 107 32.82 -17.47 -64.67
CA PRO A 107 32.11 -17.32 -63.41
C PRO A 107 32.84 -17.96 -62.22
N ALA A 108 33.59 -19.04 -62.45
CA ALA A 108 34.40 -19.70 -61.42
C ALA A 108 35.58 -18.82 -60.94
N LEU A 109 36.29 -18.16 -61.85
CA LEU A 109 37.37 -17.23 -61.49
C LEU A 109 36.81 -15.99 -60.77
N ILE A 110 35.66 -15.46 -61.22
CA ILE A 110 34.99 -14.34 -60.55
C ILE A 110 34.57 -14.73 -59.13
N ALA A 111 34.03 -15.94 -58.93
CA ALA A 111 33.68 -16.43 -57.61
C ALA A 111 34.90 -16.60 -56.70
N GLU A 112 36.01 -17.15 -57.19
CA GLU A 112 37.25 -17.28 -56.39
C GLU A 112 37.85 -15.92 -56.03
N LEU A 113 37.90 -14.96 -56.96
CA LEU A 113 38.36 -13.59 -56.69
C LEU A 113 37.47 -12.86 -55.67
N LYS A 114 36.14 -13.07 -55.74
CA LYS A 114 35.16 -12.47 -54.83
C LYS A 114 35.36 -12.87 -53.37
N GLU A 115 35.87 -14.07 -53.12
CA GLU A 115 36.12 -14.59 -51.76
C GLU A 115 37.52 -14.28 -51.20
N ILE A 116 38.42 -13.66 -51.99
CA ILE A 116 39.73 -13.26 -51.49
C ILE A 116 39.58 -12.15 -50.45
N LYS A 117 40.20 -12.35 -49.29
CA LYS A 117 40.24 -11.33 -48.23
C LYS A 117 41.32 -10.29 -48.54
N VAL A 118 40.93 -9.02 -48.56
CA VAL A 118 41.79 -7.87 -48.88
C VAL A 118 41.86 -6.87 -47.72
N PRO A 119 42.96 -6.12 -47.58
CA PRO A 119 43.13 -5.17 -46.48
C PRO A 119 42.25 -3.93 -46.65
N CYS A 120 41.40 -3.70 -45.66
CA CYS A 120 40.55 -2.52 -45.56
C CYS A 120 41.17 -1.46 -44.63
N GLN A 121 40.71 -0.22 -44.79
CA GLN A 121 41.01 0.90 -43.88
C GLN A 121 40.67 0.51 -42.43
N GLY A 122 41.56 0.85 -41.50
CA GLY A 122 41.48 0.36 -40.11
C GLY A 122 41.97 -1.08 -39.90
N GLY A 123 42.56 -1.73 -40.92
CA GLY A 123 43.32 -2.98 -40.77
C GLY A 123 42.50 -4.27 -40.76
N GLN A 124 41.21 -4.24 -41.11
CA GLN A 124 40.42 -5.47 -41.26
C GLN A 124 40.76 -6.19 -42.57
N MET A 125 40.79 -7.54 -42.55
CA MET A 125 40.87 -8.37 -43.76
C MET A 125 39.47 -8.89 -44.10
N VAL A 126 38.87 -8.40 -45.18
CA VAL A 126 37.46 -8.64 -45.55
C VAL A 126 37.36 -9.18 -46.97
N SER A 127 36.43 -10.10 -47.21
CA SER A 127 36.17 -10.71 -48.52
C SER A 127 35.86 -9.64 -49.57
N LEU A 128 36.48 -9.66 -50.75
CA LEU A 128 36.45 -8.56 -51.72
C LEU A 128 35.03 -8.09 -52.08
N LYS A 129 34.09 -9.02 -52.26
CA LYS A 129 32.66 -8.73 -52.51
C LYS A 129 31.96 -7.94 -51.38
N ASP A 130 32.47 -8.01 -50.15
CA ASP A 130 31.91 -7.43 -48.93
C ASP A 130 32.63 -6.10 -48.56
N THR A 131 33.22 -5.43 -49.56
CA THR A 131 33.99 -4.18 -49.42
C THR A 131 33.43 -3.03 -50.26
N TRP A 132 33.87 -1.81 -49.96
CA TRP A 132 33.50 -0.57 -50.65
C TRP A 132 34.73 0.19 -51.17
N ILE A 133 34.59 0.85 -52.31
CA ILE A 133 35.53 1.89 -52.78
C ILE A 133 35.56 3.02 -51.72
N PRO A 134 36.74 3.54 -51.32
CA PRO A 134 36.88 4.59 -50.31
C PRO A 134 36.53 5.99 -50.85
N LEU A 135 35.29 6.17 -51.34
CA LEU A 135 34.80 7.48 -51.78
C LEU A 135 34.49 8.39 -50.58
N LEU A 136 34.91 9.66 -50.68
CA LEU A 136 34.74 10.67 -49.63
C LEU A 136 33.26 10.86 -49.19
N GLU A 137 32.31 10.69 -50.11
CA GLU A 137 30.87 10.76 -49.81
C GLU A 137 30.44 9.62 -48.88
N LEU A 138 30.87 8.39 -49.16
CA LEU A 138 30.59 7.22 -48.33
C LEU A 138 31.32 7.29 -46.98
N GLN A 139 32.58 7.76 -46.99
CA GLN A 139 33.34 8.00 -45.77
C GLN A 139 32.63 8.99 -44.85
N LYS A 140 32.10 10.12 -45.36
CA LYS A 140 31.31 11.08 -44.57
C LYS A 140 30.03 10.47 -43.97
N VAL A 141 29.33 9.60 -44.71
CA VAL A 141 28.16 8.90 -44.16
C VAL A 141 28.57 7.91 -43.07
N TRP A 142 29.69 7.19 -43.23
CA TRP A 142 30.25 6.35 -42.19
C TRP A 142 30.69 7.16 -40.96
N GLU A 143 31.36 8.30 -41.13
CA GLU A 143 31.76 9.21 -40.05
C GLU A 143 30.56 9.72 -39.24
N LYS A 144 29.43 10.01 -39.91
CA LYS A 144 28.18 10.40 -39.22
C LYS A 144 27.65 9.29 -38.31
N PHE A 145 27.71 8.03 -38.75
CA PHE A 145 27.09 6.90 -38.06
C PHE A 145 28.01 6.10 -37.14
N SER A 146 29.33 6.33 -37.17
CA SER A 146 30.32 5.50 -36.44
C SER A 146 30.88 6.16 -35.18
N CYS A 147 31.43 5.34 -34.29
CA CYS A 147 32.17 5.77 -33.10
C CYS A 147 33.44 4.93 -32.94
N ARG A 148 34.60 5.56 -32.69
CA ARG A 148 35.86 4.82 -32.47
C ARG A 148 35.69 3.81 -31.31
N PRO A 149 36.16 2.54 -31.43
CA PRO A 149 37.04 1.98 -32.46
C PRO A 149 36.32 1.22 -33.59
N GLU A 150 35.04 1.51 -33.88
CA GLU A 150 34.32 0.88 -34.99
C GLU A 150 35.02 1.14 -36.34
N THR A 151 34.96 0.18 -37.26
CA THR A 151 35.68 0.21 -38.55
C THR A 151 34.85 -0.44 -39.67
N PHE A 152 34.87 0.16 -40.86
CA PHE A 152 34.09 -0.22 -42.04
C PHE A 152 34.99 -0.74 -43.17
N PRO A 153 34.55 -1.71 -43.99
CA PRO A 153 35.36 -2.33 -45.05
C PRO A 153 35.54 -1.44 -46.30
N PHE A 154 36.05 -0.22 -46.13
CA PHE A 154 36.59 0.57 -47.24
C PHE A 154 37.94 0.01 -47.68
N LEU A 155 38.16 -0.16 -48.97
CA LEU A 155 39.43 -0.72 -49.49
C LEU A 155 40.64 0.18 -49.19
N THR A 156 41.79 -0.47 -48.93
CA THR A 156 43.09 0.20 -48.98
C THR A 156 43.56 0.22 -50.43
N LEU A 157 43.58 1.40 -51.05
CA LEU A 157 44.05 1.60 -52.43
C LEU A 157 45.36 2.40 -52.41
N ASP A 158 46.23 2.17 -53.40
CA ASP A 158 47.55 2.82 -53.52
C ASP A 158 47.47 4.32 -53.88
N ARG A 159 46.28 4.82 -54.20
CA ARG A 159 45.97 6.21 -54.59
C ARG A 159 44.59 6.61 -54.06
N GLU A 160 44.38 7.90 -53.82
CA GLU A 160 43.06 8.45 -53.55
C GLU A 160 42.17 8.37 -54.80
N VAL A 161 40.86 8.18 -54.59
CA VAL A 161 39.87 7.97 -55.65
C VAL A 161 38.63 8.82 -55.41
N THR A 162 38.04 9.29 -56.51
CA THR A 162 36.83 10.13 -56.52
C THR A 162 35.74 9.45 -57.35
N SER A 163 34.51 9.94 -57.21
CA SER A 163 33.34 9.49 -57.96
C SER A 163 33.57 9.55 -59.49
N ASP A 164 34.39 10.49 -59.96
CA ASP A 164 34.74 10.66 -61.38
C ASP A 164 35.99 9.88 -61.82
N SER A 165 36.86 9.47 -60.90
CA SER A 165 38.16 8.85 -61.22
C SER A 165 38.27 7.35 -60.95
N TYR A 166 37.43 6.79 -60.07
CA TYR A 166 37.53 5.36 -59.69
C TYR A 166 37.30 4.41 -60.87
N THR A 167 36.51 4.80 -61.88
CA THR A 167 36.17 3.95 -63.03
C THR A 167 37.38 3.56 -63.87
N ASN A 168 38.40 4.42 -63.93
CA ASN A 168 39.58 4.23 -64.79
C ASN A 168 40.50 3.12 -64.26
N ASP A 169 40.92 3.22 -63.01
CA ASP A 169 41.85 2.27 -62.36
C ASP A 169 41.13 1.11 -61.66
N TRP A 170 39.87 1.28 -61.23
CA TRP A 170 39.18 0.37 -60.32
C TRP A 170 37.76 -0.03 -60.75
N GLY A 171 37.27 0.43 -61.91
CA GLY A 171 35.92 0.13 -62.39
C GLY A 171 35.62 -1.36 -62.55
N PHE A 172 36.64 -2.20 -62.74
CA PHE A 172 36.50 -3.66 -62.82
C PHE A 172 36.15 -4.31 -61.47
N LEU A 173 36.62 -3.74 -60.35
CA LEU A 173 36.32 -4.23 -59.01
C LEU A 173 34.81 -4.17 -58.75
N VAL A 174 34.18 -3.05 -59.15
CA VAL A 174 32.74 -2.84 -59.05
C VAL A 174 31.99 -3.70 -60.06
N SER A 175 32.37 -3.61 -61.34
CA SER A 175 31.61 -4.22 -62.44
C SER A 175 31.61 -5.76 -62.43
N PHE A 176 32.64 -6.41 -61.89
CA PHE A 176 32.79 -7.87 -61.94
C PHE A 176 33.03 -8.50 -60.58
N LEU A 177 33.85 -7.89 -59.72
CA LEU A 177 34.27 -8.48 -58.43
C LEU A 177 33.38 -8.05 -57.24
N GLY A 178 32.28 -7.34 -57.49
CA GLY A 178 31.24 -7.05 -56.50
C GLY A 178 31.64 -6.04 -55.42
N VAL A 179 32.72 -5.27 -55.61
CA VAL A 179 33.06 -4.16 -54.71
C VAL A 179 32.02 -3.07 -54.86
N ASN A 180 31.53 -2.54 -53.74
CA ASN A 180 30.41 -1.61 -53.71
C ASN A 180 30.90 -0.16 -53.83
N VAL A 181 30.10 0.73 -54.42
CA VAL A 181 30.51 2.13 -54.70
C VAL A 181 29.41 3.17 -54.43
N LYS A 182 28.25 2.73 -53.93
CA LYS A 182 27.08 3.59 -53.67
C LYS A 182 26.59 3.43 -52.23
N ASP A 183 25.78 4.40 -51.78
CA ASP A 183 25.00 4.33 -50.55
C ASP A 183 23.67 3.53 -50.73
N GLU A 184 23.66 2.48 -51.55
CA GLU A 184 22.47 1.62 -51.70
C GLU A 184 22.18 0.81 -50.42
N MET A 185 21.08 0.06 -50.39
CA MET A 185 20.55 -0.55 -49.16
C MET A 185 21.61 -1.36 -48.37
N ASP A 186 22.44 -2.12 -49.08
CA ASP A 186 23.52 -2.91 -48.50
C ASP A 186 24.59 -2.11 -47.77
N PHE A 187 24.81 -0.83 -48.13
CA PHE A 187 25.72 0.04 -47.40
C PHE A 187 25.18 0.32 -45.99
N TYR A 188 23.92 0.77 -45.87
CA TYR A 188 23.32 1.07 -44.56
C TYR A 188 23.08 -0.17 -43.71
N LEU A 189 22.71 -1.31 -44.30
CA LEU A 189 22.67 -2.60 -43.57
C LEU A 189 24.07 -3.03 -43.11
N SER A 190 25.12 -2.76 -43.88
CA SER A 190 26.49 -3.01 -43.48
C SER A 190 26.96 -2.08 -42.37
N ILE A 191 26.59 -0.79 -42.39
CA ILE A 191 26.86 0.14 -41.28
C ILE A 191 26.20 -0.38 -39.99
N LEU A 192 24.92 -0.76 -40.06
CA LEU A 192 24.18 -1.32 -38.91
C LEU A 192 24.89 -2.57 -38.36
N LEU A 193 25.29 -3.48 -39.24
CA LEU A 193 26.05 -4.68 -38.89
C LEU A 193 27.41 -4.36 -38.25
N ARG A 194 28.16 -3.35 -38.72
CA ARG A 194 29.45 -2.94 -38.11
C ARG A 194 29.29 -2.26 -36.74
N ILE A 195 28.17 -1.58 -36.51
CA ILE A 195 27.84 -1.01 -35.18
C ILE A 195 27.48 -2.12 -34.18
N MET A 196 26.86 -3.21 -34.65
CA MET A 196 26.33 -4.30 -33.80
C MET A 196 27.29 -5.48 -33.57
N ILE A 197 28.23 -5.73 -34.48
CA ILE A 197 29.27 -6.76 -34.31
C ILE A 197 30.20 -6.41 -33.13
N ARG A 198 30.54 -7.43 -32.30
CA ARG A 198 31.43 -7.36 -31.10
C ARG A 198 30.86 -6.57 -29.91
N ARG A 199 29.61 -6.82 -29.51
CA ARG A 199 28.96 -6.14 -28.37
C ARG A 199 28.23 -7.12 -27.43
N ASP A 200 28.98 -7.76 -26.54
CA ASP A 200 28.43 -8.76 -25.61
C ASP A 200 28.15 -8.22 -24.19
N THR A 201 28.76 -7.09 -23.78
CA THR A 201 28.75 -6.64 -22.36
C THR A 201 28.63 -5.13 -22.11
N ARG A 202 28.59 -4.29 -23.15
CA ARG A 202 28.49 -2.82 -23.02
C ARG A 202 27.52 -2.22 -24.04
N ASP A 203 26.69 -1.30 -23.58
CA ASP A 203 25.70 -0.57 -24.38
C ASP A 203 26.37 0.26 -25.50
N ILE A 204 25.57 0.67 -26.48
CA ILE A 204 26.04 1.37 -27.67
C ILE A 204 26.19 2.86 -27.37
N TYR A 205 27.43 3.30 -27.26
CA TYR A 205 27.77 4.72 -27.16
C TYR A 205 27.12 5.51 -28.32
N ASN A 206 26.45 6.61 -27.95
CA ASN A 206 25.53 7.38 -28.79
C ASN A 206 24.51 6.48 -29.51
N PRO A 207 23.50 5.92 -28.80
CA PRO A 207 22.53 5.00 -29.41
C PRO A 207 21.57 5.70 -30.38
N SER A 208 21.40 7.03 -30.27
CA SER A 208 20.56 7.85 -31.16
C SER A 208 20.90 7.67 -32.64
N ARG A 209 22.19 7.43 -32.98
CA ARG A 209 22.63 7.15 -34.36
C ARG A 209 22.03 5.88 -34.95
N ILE A 210 21.65 4.90 -34.13
CA ILE A 210 20.98 3.67 -34.56
C ILE A 210 19.54 3.99 -35.00
N PHE A 211 18.84 4.84 -34.26
CA PHE A 211 17.48 5.26 -34.59
C PHE A 211 17.44 6.16 -35.83
N GLU A 212 18.43 7.03 -36.02
CA GLU A 212 18.63 7.71 -37.31
C GLU A 212 18.92 6.73 -38.46
N LEU A 213 19.73 5.70 -38.21
CA LEU A 213 20.04 4.68 -39.21
C LEU A 213 18.81 3.82 -39.58
N TYR A 214 17.97 3.44 -38.61
CA TYR A 214 16.68 2.79 -38.89
C TYR A 214 15.75 3.69 -39.71
N ASN A 215 15.72 5.01 -39.47
CA ASN A 215 14.92 5.93 -40.28
C ASN A 215 15.42 5.99 -41.73
N VAL A 216 16.74 6.00 -41.97
CA VAL A 216 17.30 5.93 -43.33
C VAL A 216 17.01 4.57 -43.99
N ILE A 217 17.14 3.47 -43.24
CA ILE A 217 16.82 2.12 -43.72
C ILE A 217 15.35 2.00 -44.11
N TYR A 218 14.43 2.48 -43.27
CA TYR A 218 13.02 2.49 -43.55
C TYR A 218 12.68 3.39 -44.75
N GLY A 219 13.28 4.59 -44.84
CA GLY A 219 13.12 5.48 -45.99
C GLY A 219 13.53 4.84 -47.32
N LYS A 220 14.65 4.10 -47.36
CA LYS A 220 15.08 3.38 -48.56
C LYS A 220 14.20 2.14 -48.85
N TYR A 221 13.72 1.43 -47.83
CA TYR A 221 12.72 0.36 -48.01
C TYR A 221 11.37 0.89 -48.55
N VAL A 222 10.91 2.08 -48.15
CA VAL A 222 9.68 2.69 -48.68
C VAL A 222 9.84 3.12 -50.14
N ALA A 223 11.05 3.54 -50.55
CA ALA A 223 11.35 3.85 -51.94
C ALA A 223 11.52 2.61 -52.84
N ASP A 224 11.99 1.49 -52.28
CA ASP A 224 12.25 0.22 -52.97
C ASP A 224 11.91 -0.99 -52.05
N PRO A 225 10.63 -1.42 -52.00
CA PRO A 225 10.19 -2.45 -51.05
C PRO A 225 10.66 -3.84 -51.48
N ARG A 226 11.75 -4.32 -50.88
CA ARG A 226 12.28 -5.69 -51.09
C ARG A 226 12.21 -6.54 -49.83
N ASP A 227 11.49 -7.67 -49.89
CA ASP A 227 11.28 -8.55 -48.74
C ASP A 227 12.58 -9.12 -48.15
N GLU A 228 13.62 -9.27 -48.97
CA GLU A 228 14.98 -9.68 -48.57
C GLU A 228 15.55 -8.81 -47.44
N ILE A 229 15.22 -7.51 -47.42
CA ILE A 229 15.63 -6.57 -46.37
C ILE A 229 15.00 -7.00 -45.04
N SER A 230 13.69 -7.26 -45.05
CA SER A 230 12.96 -7.74 -43.87
C SER A 230 13.47 -9.12 -43.43
N ALA A 231 13.76 -10.03 -44.37
CA ALA A 231 14.28 -11.36 -44.08
C ALA A 231 15.65 -11.31 -43.40
N ARG A 232 16.56 -10.44 -43.87
CA ARG A 232 17.88 -10.23 -43.25
C ARG A 232 17.76 -9.66 -41.84
N ILE A 233 16.86 -8.70 -41.61
CA ILE A 233 16.60 -8.15 -40.26
C ILE A 233 15.90 -9.17 -39.35
N ARG A 234 15.04 -10.06 -39.88
CA ARG A 234 14.35 -11.11 -39.12
C ARG A 234 15.29 -12.22 -38.61
N VAL A 235 16.36 -12.52 -39.35
CA VAL A 235 17.33 -13.58 -39.00
C VAL A 235 18.48 -13.06 -38.13
N ASN A 236 18.92 -11.81 -38.32
CA ASN A 236 20.04 -11.23 -37.58
C ASN A 236 19.59 -10.49 -36.33
N ARG A 237 20.44 -10.45 -35.29
CA ARG A 237 20.23 -9.66 -34.06
C ARG A 237 20.43 -8.16 -34.34
N TRP A 238 19.50 -7.58 -35.09
CA TRP A 238 19.55 -6.20 -35.60
C TRP A 238 18.51 -5.26 -34.98
N ILE A 239 17.79 -5.69 -33.94
CA ILE A 239 16.99 -4.80 -33.09
C ILE A 239 17.81 -4.44 -31.85
N TYR A 240 18.01 -3.14 -31.67
CA TYR A 240 18.59 -2.53 -30.47
C TYR A 240 17.53 -2.39 -29.39
N VAL A 241 17.76 -2.98 -28.21
CA VAL A 241 16.93 -2.81 -27.01
C VAL A 241 17.80 -2.15 -25.93
N PRO A 242 17.52 -0.90 -25.51
CA PRO A 242 18.29 -0.22 -24.48
C PRO A 242 18.16 -0.89 -23.11
N TRP A 243 19.09 -0.56 -22.21
CA TRP A 243 19.00 -0.93 -20.80
C TRP A 243 17.72 -0.41 -20.12
N SER A 244 17.22 -1.14 -19.12
CA SER A 244 16.08 -0.76 -18.27
C SER A 244 16.21 -1.36 -16.87
N LYS A 245 15.35 -0.92 -15.94
CA LYS A 245 15.27 -1.46 -14.56
C LYS A 245 15.12 -2.99 -14.47
N TYR A 246 14.53 -3.64 -15.48
CA TYR A 246 14.31 -5.09 -15.48
C TYR A 246 15.21 -5.88 -16.44
N GLN A 247 15.92 -5.23 -17.36
CA GLN A 247 16.69 -5.90 -18.41
C GLN A 247 17.91 -5.09 -18.85
N ASN A 248 19.05 -5.76 -18.97
CA ASN A 248 20.23 -5.17 -19.58
C ASN A 248 20.02 -4.89 -21.08
N PHE A 249 20.81 -3.97 -21.63
CA PHE A 249 20.94 -3.76 -23.06
C PHE A 249 21.10 -5.09 -23.81
N SER A 250 20.38 -5.25 -24.93
CA SER A 250 20.49 -6.43 -25.79
C SER A 250 20.32 -6.12 -27.27
N LEU A 251 20.89 -7.01 -28.10
CA LEU A 251 20.65 -7.06 -29.54
C LEU A 251 19.82 -8.31 -29.84
N THR A 252 18.65 -8.11 -30.47
CA THR A 252 17.62 -9.15 -30.58
C THR A 252 16.98 -9.21 -31.97
N VAL A 253 16.06 -10.16 -32.15
CA VAL A 253 15.31 -10.44 -33.39
C VAL A 253 13.81 -10.12 -33.23
N PRO A 254 13.05 -9.87 -34.31
CA PRO A 254 11.64 -9.45 -34.24
C PRO A 254 10.71 -10.34 -33.40
N LYS A 255 10.94 -11.66 -33.38
CA LYS A 255 10.12 -12.63 -32.61
C LYS A 255 10.23 -12.47 -31.08
N ASP A 256 11.35 -11.92 -30.61
CA ASP A 256 11.68 -11.75 -29.19
C ASP A 256 11.35 -10.30 -28.73
N CYS A 257 10.42 -9.65 -29.44
CA CYS A 257 9.96 -8.28 -29.23
C CYS A 257 8.43 -8.20 -29.28
N VAL A 258 7.89 -7.15 -28.65
CA VAL A 258 6.53 -6.63 -28.90
C VAL A 258 6.65 -5.12 -29.12
N TRP A 259 5.77 -4.52 -29.91
CA TRP A 259 5.78 -3.07 -30.13
C TRP A 259 5.26 -2.35 -28.88
N GLU A 260 3.96 -2.43 -28.62
CA GLU A 260 3.36 -1.98 -27.36
C GLU A 260 3.31 -3.12 -26.33
N GLY A 261 3.57 -2.80 -25.06
CA GLY A 261 3.54 -3.74 -23.96
C GLY A 261 4.09 -3.10 -22.68
N PRO A 262 3.78 -3.63 -21.49
CA PRO A 262 4.23 -3.06 -20.23
C PRO A 262 5.75 -3.18 -20.05
N GLU A 263 6.35 -2.19 -19.39
CA GLU A 263 7.81 -2.11 -19.22
C GLU A 263 8.40 -3.35 -18.52
N SER A 264 7.59 -3.99 -17.67
CA SER A 264 7.88 -5.20 -16.88
C SER A 264 8.04 -6.50 -17.68
N LEU A 265 7.89 -6.47 -19.00
CA LEU A 265 8.26 -7.59 -19.88
C LEU A 265 9.77 -7.71 -20.08
N THR A 266 10.26 -8.95 -20.03
CA THR A 266 11.64 -9.34 -20.37
C THR A 266 11.72 -10.58 -21.25
N ILE A 267 10.67 -11.42 -21.32
CA ILE A 267 10.62 -12.56 -22.27
C ILE A 267 10.51 -12.09 -23.74
N GLN A 268 9.90 -10.92 -23.96
CA GLN A 268 9.85 -10.20 -25.23
C GLN A 268 10.05 -8.72 -24.90
N ALA A 269 10.91 -8.03 -25.66
CA ALA A 269 11.24 -6.63 -25.38
C ALA A 269 10.10 -5.68 -25.79
N PRO A 270 9.55 -4.83 -24.88
CA PRO A 270 8.48 -3.87 -25.20
C PRO A 270 9.09 -2.61 -25.84
N LEU A 271 9.25 -2.63 -27.16
CA LEU A 271 10.07 -1.66 -27.89
C LEU A 271 9.57 -0.21 -27.75
N GLN A 272 8.26 0.02 -27.87
CA GLN A 272 7.71 1.38 -27.80
C GLN A 272 7.93 2.01 -26.42
N ALA A 273 7.79 1.24 -25.33
CA ALA A 273 8.07 1.70 -23.96
C ALA A 273 9.58 1.99 -23.76
N ARG A 274 10.44 1.05 -24.17
CA ARG A 274 11.91 1.17 -24.11
C ARG A 274 12.42 2.39 -24.90
N TYR A 275 11.80 2.72 -26.04
CA TYR A 275 12.20 3.86 -26.87
C TYR A 275 11.59 5.19 -26.42
N LYS A 276 10.37 5.20 -25.84
CA LYS A 276 9.76 6.41 -25.23
C LYS A 276 10.60 6.95 -24.06
N ALA A 277 11.33 6.09 -23.35
CA ALA A 277 12.26 6.47 -22.28
C ALA A 277 13.59 7.12 -22.78
N MET A 278 13.79 7.25 -24.09
CA MET A 278 15.00 7.82 -24.69
C MET A 278 14.70 9.14 -25.45
N PRO A 279 15.64 10.09 -25.52
CA PRO A 279 15.47 11.36 -26.25
C PRO A 279 15.60 11.18 -27.79
N ILE A 280 14.77 10.31 -28.36
CA ILE A 280 14.77 9.96 -29.80
C ILE A 280 13.87 10.93 -30.57
N LYS A 281 14.45 11.65 -31.54
CA LYS A 281 13.68 12.47 -32.49
C LYS A 281 12.90 11.57 -33.45
N ASN A 282 11.66 11.97 -33.74
CA ASN A 282 10.80 11.34 -34.75
C ASN A 282 10.49 9.84 -34.52
N LEU A 283 10.38 9.40 -33.26
CA LEU A 283 10.09 7.99 -32.91
C LEU A 283 8.84 7.42 -33.62
N SER A 284 7.82 8.25 -33.87
CA SER A 284 6.60 7.87 -34.62
C SER A 284 6.85 7.47 -36.07
N LEU A 285 7.94 7.90 -36.71
CA LEU A 285 8.30 7.46 -38.06
C LEU A 285 8.87 6.04 -38.10
N LEU A 286 9.31 5.50 -36.95
CA LEU A 286 9.84 4.14 -36.83
C LEU A 286 8.76 3.09 -36.53
N GLU A 287 7.57 3.50 -36.04
CA GLU A 287 6.48 2.56 -35.75
C GLU A 287 6.11 1.67 -36.96
N PRO A 288 5.93 2.21 -38.19
CA PRO A 288 5.63 1.37 -39.35
C PRO A 288 6.76 0.42 -39.75
N PHE A 289 8.02 0.75 -39.44
CA PHE A 289 9.16 -0.13 -39.69
C PHE A 289 9.09 -1.37 -38.80
N PHE A 290 8.95 -1.20 -37.48
CA PHE A 290 8.85 -2.31 -36.54
C PHE A 290 7.55 -3.12 -36.73
N THR A 291 6.40 -2.45 -36.87
CA THR A 291 5.10 -3.14 -36.97
C THR A 291 4.86 -3.76 -38.35
N LYS A 292 5.00 -2.99 -39.45
CA LYS A 292 4.59 -3.44 -40.79
C LYS A 292 5.71 -4.16 -41.55
N VAL A 293 6.95 -3.68 -41.47
CA VAL A 293 8.08 -4.29 -42.21
C VAL A 293 8.66 -5.49 -41.47
N LEU A 294 8.89 -5.37 -40.16
CA LEU A 294 9.43 -6.47 -39.34
C LEU A 294 8.35 -7.41 -38.79
N GLY A 295 7.07 -7.01 -38.82
CA GLY A 295 5.94 -7.84 -38.38
C GLY A 295 5.83 -8.00 -36.87
N ILE A 296 6.33 -7.03 -36.10
CA ILE A 296 6.29 -7.07 -34.63
C ILE A 296 4.90 -6.64 -34.17
N GLY A 297 4.17 -7.57 -33.54
CA GLY A 297 2.85 -7.31 -32.95
C GLY A 297 2.93 -6.61 -31.60
N ASN A 298 1.77 -6.20 -31.08
CA ASN A 298 1.62 -5.76 -29.70
C ASN A 298 1.59 -6.96 -28.73
N CYS A 299 1.86 -6.69 -27.46
CA CYS A 299 1.69 -7.63 -26.36
C CYS A 299 0.23 -8.09 -26.26
N ASP A 300 0.02 -9.39 -26.06
CA ASP A 300 -1.29 -9.98 -25.77
C ASP A 300 -1.31 -10.62 -24.36
N GLU A 301 -2.48 -11.14 -23.99
CA GLU A 301 -2.74 -11.76 -22.69
C GLU A 301 -1.86 -13.00 -22.46
N GLY A 302 -1.47 -13.70 -23.54
CA GLY A 302 -0.58 -14.86 -23.51
C GLY A 302 0.86 -14.48 -23.19
N THR A 303 1.38 -13.39 -23.79
CA THR A 303 2.71 -12.83 -23.45
C THR A 303 2.79 -12.46 -21.96
N ILE A 304 1.74 -11.85 -21.38
CA ILE A 304 1.75 -11.50 -19.95
C ILE A 304 1.69 -12.75 -19.06
N CYS A 305 0.84 -13.73 -19.39
CA CYS A 305 0.79 -15.00 -18.68
C CYS A 305 2.14 -15.73 -18.72
N ALA A 306 2.81 -15.80 -19.87
CA ALA A 306 4.13 -16.39 -19.99
C ALA A 306 5.20 -15.62 -19.19
N GLN A 307 5.09 -14.30 -19.06
CA GLN A 307 6.00 -13.52 -18.21
C GLN A 307 5.76 -13.79 -16.71
N LEU A 308 4.51 -13.95 -16.28
CA LEU A 308 4.17 -14.35 -14.90
C LEU A 308 4.67 -15.77 -14.61
N ASP A 309 4.52 -16.70 -15.56
CA ASP A 309 5.01 -18.07 -15.45
C ASP A 309 6.55 -18.11 -15.28
N ASN A 310 7.27 -17.35 -16.11
CA ASN A 310 8.72 -17.17 -16.01
C ASN A 310 9.16 -16.52 -14.69
N LEU A 311 8.37 -15.61 -14.11
CA LEU A 311 8.63 -15.02 -12.79
C LEU A 311 8.42 -16.02 -11.64
N ARG A 312 7.46 -16.95 -11.76
CA ARG A 312 7.36 -18.09 -10.84
C ARG A 312 8.58 -19.02 -10.96
N GLU A 313 8.92 -19.44 -12.16
CA GLU A 313 10.00 -20.43 -12.38
C GLU A 313 11.38 -19.92 -11.95
N SER A 314 11.65 -18.62 -12.13
CA SER A 314 12.85 -17.96 -11.62
C SER A 314 12.82 -17.66 -10.12
N GLY A 315 11.72 -17.96 -9.41
CA GLY A 315 11.56 -17.71 -7.98
C GLY A 315 11.53 -16.23 -7.62
N SER A 316 11.08 -15.37 -8.55
CA SER A 316 11.08 -13.92 -8.37
C SER A 316 10.15 -13.47 -7.24
N LYS A 317 10.57 -12.41 -6.56
CA LYS A 317 9.89 -11.77 -5.43
C LYS A 317 9.63 -10.27 -5.67
N ASP A 318 9.75 -9.85 -6.92
CA ASP A 318 9.52 -8.49 -7.37
C ASP A 318 8.00 -8.22 -7.44
N PHE A 319 7.41 -7.99 -6.26
CA PHE A 319 5.96 -7.82 -6.09
C PHE A 319 5.40 -6.68 -6.95
N ASP A 320 6.12 -5.56 -7.02
CA ASP A 320 5.66 -4.36 -7.72
C ASP A 320 5.65 -4.61 -9.25
N ARG A 321 6.67 -5.30 -9.78
CA ARG A 321 6.67 -5.81 -11.16
C ARG A 321 5.56 -6.83 -11.42
N ILE A 322 5.35 -7.80 -10.54
CA ILE A 322 4.28 -8.81 -10.67
C ILE A 322 2.89 -8.14 -10.68
N LYS A 323 2.66 -7.17 -9.80
CA LYS A 323 1.44 -6.38 -9.74
C LYS A 323 1.22 -5.53 -11.00
N SER A 324 2.27 -4.93 -11.56
CA SER A 324 2.19 -4.21 -12.85
C SER A 324 1.72 -5.11 -14.00
N LEU A 325 2.12 -6.40 -14.00
CA LEU A 325 1.71 -7.37 -15.00
C LEU A 325 0.24 -7.77 -14.85
N TYR A 326 -0.26 -7.95 -13.61
CA TYR A 326 -1.70 -8.16 -13.39
C TYR A 326 -2.54 -6.95 -13.80
N ASN A 327 -2.10 -5.72 -13.50
CA ASN A 327 -2.78 -4.50 -13.98
C ASN A 327 -2.83 -4.47 -15.51
N SER A 328 -1.72 -4.79 -16.18
CA SER A 328 -1.62 -4.80 -17.64
C SER A 328 -2.51 -5.87 -18.28
N LEU A 329 -2.57 -7.07 -17.69
CA LEU A 329 -3.46 -8.14 -18.12
C LEU A 329 -4.94 -7.77 -17.92
N TRP A 330 -5.26 -7.08 -16.82
CA TRP A 330 -6.62 -6.58 -16.56
C TRP A 330 -7.04 -5.55 -17.61
N GLU A 331 -6.21 -4.56 -17.94
CA GLU A 331 -6.56 -3.56 -18.97
C GLU A 331 -6.73 -4.17 -20.37
N LEU A 332 -5.89 -5.14 -20.78
CA LEU A 332 -6.11 -5.89 -22.03
C LEU A 332 -7.49 -6.59 -22.04
N LEU A 333 -7.84 -7.28 -20.95
CA LEU A 333 -9.11 -8.02 -20.82
C LEU A 333 -10.33 -7.09 -20.69
N ARG A 334 -10.18 -5.87 -20.16
CA ARG A 334 -11.23 -4.84 -20.17
C ARG A 334 -11.60 -4.42 -21.59
N VAL A 335 -10.61 -4.31 -22.47
CA VAL A 335 -10.79 -3.92 -23.87
C VAL A 335 -11.28 -5.10 -24.73
N ASN A 336 -10.71 -6.30 -24.56
CA ASN A 336 -10.98 -7.48 -25.39
C ASN A 336 -11.85 -8.55 -24.69
N LYS A 337 -13.12 -8.23 -24.40
CA LYS A 337 -14.11 -9.24 -23.93
C LYS A 337 -14.32 -10.31 -25.00
N SER A 338 -13.69 -11.49 -24.84
CA SER A 338 -13.55 -12.46 -25.93
C SER A 338 -13.59 -13.91 -25.45
N ALA A 339 -13.30 -14.86 -26.36
CA ALA A 339 -13.14 -16.26 -25.96
C ALA A 339 -11.91 -16.50 -25.06
N LYS A 340 -10.89 -15.62 -25.15
CA LYS A 340 -9.64 -15.73 -24.36
C LYS A 340 -9.89 -15.65 -22.86
N ASP A 341 -10.93 -14.94 -22.40
CA ASP A 341 -11.33 -14.86 -20.99
C ASP A 341 -11.44 -16.26 -20.34
N LYS A 342 -11.93 -17.25 -21.07
CA LYS A 342 -12.06 -18.64 -20.59
C LYS A 342 -10.72 -19.38 -20.54
N GLU A 343 -9.81 -19.06 -21.45
CA GLU A 343 -8.47 -19.63 -21.50
C GLU A 343 -7.61 -19.09 -20.35
N ILE A 344 -7.62 -17.76 -20.12
CA ILE A 344 -6.94 -17.13 -18.97
C ILE A 344 -7.51 -17.68 -17.64
N LYS A 345 -8.85 -17.78 -17.50
CA LYS A 345 -9.49 -18.44 -16.34
C LYS A 345 -8.97 -19.86 -16.13
N LYS A 346 -8.82 -20.64 -17.20
CA LYS A 346 -8.27 -22.01 -17.14
C LYS A 346 -6.80 -22.00 -16.71
N THR A 347 -5.96 -21.16 -17.29
CA THR A 347 -4.52 -21.07 -16.96
C THR A 347 -4.32 -20.73 -15.48
N PHE A 348 -5.05 -19.76 -14.92
CA PHE A 348 -4.94 -19.39 -13.50
C PHE A 348 -5.57 -20.41 -12.53
N ALA A 349 -6.47 -21.28 -13.01
CA ALA A 349 -7.02 -22.38 -12.22
C ALA A 349 -6.12 -23.63 -12.22
N GLU A 350 -5.48 -23.94 -13.35
CA GLU A 350 -4.60 -25.11 -13.51
C GLU A 350 -3.16 -24.81 -13.02
N THR A 351 -2.66 -23.60 -13.26
CA THR A 351 -1.28 -23.19 -12.99
C THR A 351 -1.22 -22.14 -11.87
N ALA A 352 -0.17 -22.20 -11.04
CA ALA A 352 0.00 -21.31 -9.91
C ALA A 352 0.52 -19.93 -10.35
N LEU A 353 -0.37 -19.07 -10.84
CA LEU A 353 -0.07 -17.72 -11.36
C LEU A 353 -0.47 -16.57 -10.44
N ILE A 354 -1.00 -16.82 -9.24
CA ILE A 354 -1.34 -15.78 -8.25
C ILE A 354 -0.26 -15.71 -7.16
N TYR A 355 0.57 -14.67 -7.19
CA TYR A 355 1.59 -14.42 -6.19
C TYR A 355 0.98 -13.81 -4.91
N THR A 356 1.55 -14.10 -3.74
CA THR A 356 1.20 -13.48 -2.45
C THR A 356 2.44 -12.94 -1.75
N ASN A 357 2.41 -11.65 -1.41
CA ASN A 357 3.55 -10.92 -0.86
C ASN A 357 3.82 -11.31 0.61
N SER A 358 2.74 -11.54 1.37
CA SER A 358 2.78 -11.87 2.80
C SER A 358 3.64 -13.10 3.15
N ASP A 359 3.72 -14.07 2.24
CA ASP A 359 4.47 -15.33 2.40
C ASP A 359 5.38 -15.67 1.23
N ASN A 360 5.44 -14.80 0.20
CA ASN A 360 6.24 -14.95 -1.02
C ASN A 360 5.87 -16.20 -1.85
N CYS A 361 4.63 -16.71 -1.73
CA CYS A 361 4.18 -17.92 -2.43
C CYS A 361 3.50 -17.64 -3.77
N TRP A 362 3.50 -18.63 -4.66
CA TRP A 362 2.71 -18.65 -5.89
C TRP A 362 1.58 -19.68 -5.75
N ASN A 363 0.36 -19.29 -6.09
CA ASN A 363 -0.89 -19.99 -5.76
C ASN A 363 -1.80 -20.12 -6.98
N LYS A 364 -2.70 -21.11 -6.96
CA LYS A 364 -3.82 -21.25 -7.90
C LYS A 364 -5.06 -20.52 -7.37
N VAL A 365 -6.00 -20.14 -8.26
CA VAL A 365 -7.29 -19.52 -7.89
C VAL A 365 -8.00 -20.22 -6.72
N SER A 366 -8.03 -21.55 -6.71
CA SER A 366 -8.68 -22.35 -5.66
C SER A 366 -8.06 -22.21 -4.27
N GLN A 367 -6.78 -21.84 -4.19
CA GLN A 367 -6.03 -21.62 -2.94
C GLN A 367 -6.17 -20.18 -2.41
N CYS A 368 -6.83 -19.29 -3.15
CA CYS A 368 -6.96 -17.87 -2.81
C CYS A 368 -8.36 -17.53 -2.28
N LEU A 369 -8.45 -16.39 -1.59
CA LEU A 369 -9.67 -15.78 -1.08
C LEU A 369 -9.60 -14.26 -1.19
N TRP A 370 -10.71 -13.64 -1.61
CA TRP A 370 -10.93 -12.21 -1.46
C TRP A 370 -11.66 -11.93 -0.14
N SER A 371 -10.95 -11.35 0.84
CA SER A 371 -11.39 -11.09 2.21
C SER A 371 -10.53 -9.98 2.81
N SER A 372 -11.12 -9.04 3.55
CA SER A 372 -10.43 -7.86 4.06
C SER A 372 -9.60 -8.09 5.33
N ALA A 373 -9.91 -9.11 6.13
CA ALA A 373 -9.21 -9.39 7.40
C ALA A 373 -9.25 -10.87 7.84
N THR A 374 -10.40 -11.55 7.76
CA THR A 374 -10.61 -12.86 8.41
C THR A 374 -9.65 -13.96 7.88
N PRO A 375 -8.76 -14.53 8.71
CA PRO A 375 -7.76 -15.51 8.29
C PRO A 375 -8.34 -16.93 8.16
N VAL A 376 -8.87 -17.24 6.98
CA VAL A 376 -9.25 -18.61 6.57
C VAL A 376 -7.98 -19.46 6.41
N LEU A 377 -7.68 -20.34 7.38
CA LEU A 377 -6.42 -21.13 7.39
C LEU A 377 -6.14 -21.89 6.09
N SER A 378 -7.17 -22.35 5.37
CA SER A 378 -7.00 -23.09 4.12
C SER A 378 -6.86 -22.25 2.84
N LYS A 379 -6.89 -20.91 2.90
CA LYS A 379 -6.76 -20.03 1.73
C LYS A 379 -5.89 -18.79 1.99
N LYS A 380 -5.21 -18.31 0.97
CA LYS A 380 -4.44 -17.05 1.01
C LYS A 380 -5.33 -15.84 0.73
N ILE A 381 -5.22 -14.80 1.56
CA ILE A 381 -5.91 -13.52 1.38
C ILE A 381 -5.21 -12.74 0.26
N LEU A 382 -5.99 -12.14 -0.66
CA LEU A 382 -5.48 -11.28 -1.73
C LEU A 382 -5.75 -9.77 -1.53
N GLU A 383 -6.73 -9.39 -0.71
CA GLU A 383 -7.19 -8.01 -0.61
C GLU A 383 -6.16 -7.07 0.04
N SER A 384 -5.32 -7.59 0.94
CA SER A 384 -4.19 -6.86 1.55
C SER A 384 -3.21 -6.34 0.51
N ASP A 385 -2.88 -7.18 -0.46
CA ASP A 385 -1.79 -7.02 -1.42
C ASP A 385 -2.28 -6.29 -2.68
N TYR A 386 -3.47 -6.65 -3.14
CA TYR A 386 -4.04 -6.23 -4.43
C TYR A 386 -5.22 -5.26 -4.28
N LYS A 387 -5.19 -4.39 -3.26
CA LYS A 387 -6.16 -3.28 -3.08
C LYS A 387 -6.48 -2.60 -4.41
N GLY A 388 -7.78 -2.48 -4.72
CA GLY A 388 -8.32 -1.96 -5.99
C GLY A 388 -8.62 -3.02 -7.05
N MET A 389 -7.96 -4.19 -7.04
CA MET A 389 -8.04 -5.19 -8.12
C MET A 389 -9.19 -6.22 -7.97
N LYS A 390 -10.23 -5.90 -7.21
CA LYS A 390 -11.31 -6.85 -6.85
C LYS A 390 -11.97 -7.48 -8.08
N SER A 391 -12.31 -6.66 -9.09
CA SER A 391 -12.97 -7.15 -10.31
C SER A 391 -12.08 -8.09 -11.12
N PHE A 392 -10.76 -7.83 -11.19
CA PHE A 392 -9.83 -8.76 -11.84
C PHE A 392 -9.81 -10.12 -11.11
N PHE A 393 -9.54 -10.15 -9.80
CA PHE A 393 -9.41 -11.42 -9.09
C PHE A 393 -10.75 -12.17 -8.92
N VAL A 394 -11.86 -11.47 -8.64
CA VAL A 394 -13.16 -12.11 -8.37
C VAL A 394 -13.97 -12.35 -9.66
N GLU A 395 -14.10 -11.36 -10.54
CA GLU A 395 -14.97 -11.47 -11.73
C GLU A 395 -14.24 -12.11 -12.93
N VAL A 396 -12.94 -11.77 -13.11
CA VAL A 396 -12.12 -12.26 -14.23
C VAL A 396 -11.32 -13.52 -13.90
N LEU A 397 -10.86 -13.74 -12.67
CA LEU A 397 -10.18 -15.00 -12.32
C LEU A 397 -11.07 -15.99 -11.54
N GLY A 398 -12.18 -15.55 -10.95
CA GLY A 398 -13.09 -16.42 -10.20
C GLY A 398 -12.58 -16.80 -8.81
N VAL A 399 -11.75 -15.97 -8.18
CA VAL A 399 -11.33 -16.15 -6.78
C VAL A 399 -12.55 -15.98 -5.86
N ASP A 400 -12.79 -16.97 -4.98
CA ASP A 400 -13.88 -16.93 -4.00
C ASP A 400 -13.82 -15.67 -3.12
N THR A 401 -14.98 -15.10 -2.82
CA THR A 401 -15.13 -14.15 -1.70
C THR A 401 -15.50 -14.90 -0.41
N LEU A 402 -15.16 -14.32 0.75
CA LEU A 402 -15.61 -14.83 2.05
C LEU A 402 -17.14 -15.03 2.06
N ASN A 403 -17.59 -16.17 2.58
CA ASN A 403 -19.00 -16.54 2.66
C ASN A 403 -19.22 -17.54 3.81
N LEU A 404 -20.47 -17.64 4.30
CA LEU A 404 -20.81 -18.41 5.50
C LEU A 404 -20.41 -19.89 5.40
N ARG A 405 -20.51 -20.50 4.22
CA ARG A 405 -20.17 -21.91 4.00
C ARG A 405 -18.67 -22.18 4.15
N LEU A 406 -17.82 -21.25 3.68
CA LEU A 406 -16.37 -21.35 3.92
C LEU A 406 -16.05 -21.24 5.41
N ILE A 407 -16.63 -20.25 6.11
CA ILE A 407 -16.39 -20.05 7.55
C ILE A 407 -16.84 -21.28 8.36
N TYR A 408 -18.03 -21.83 8.07
CA TYR A 408 -18.54 -23.05 8.71
C TYR A 408 -17.61 -24.25 8.50
N ASN A 409 -17.04 -24.41 7.30
CA ASN A 409 -16.10 -25.48 6.99
C ASN A 409 -14.74 -25.28 7.70
N GLU A 410 -14.26 -24.05 7.85
CA GLU A 410 -13.05 -23.78 8.65
C GLU A 410 -13.30 -24.04 10.15
N LEU A 411 -14.46 -23.64 10.68
CA LEU A 411 -14.84 -23.95 12.06
C LEU A 411 -14.91 -25.47 12.31
N SER A 412 -15.34 -26.27 11.33
CA SER A 412 -15.25 -27.74 11.41
C SER A 412 -13.79 -28.20 11.55
N LYS A 413 -12.89 -27.74 10.67
CA LYS A 413 -11.45 -28.10 10.68
C LYS A 413 -10.75 -27.63 11.97
N LEU A 414 -11.09 -26.45 12.47
CA LEU A 414 -10.54 -25.92 13.72
C LEU A 414 -10.86 -26.87 14.88
N GLY A 415 -12.08 -27.40 14.94
CA GLY A 415 -12.51 -28.41 15.92
C GLY A 415 -11.89 -29.81 15.77
N GLU A 416 -11.17 -30.08 14.66
CA GLU A 416 -10.35 -31.28 14.46
C GLU A 416 -8.86 -31.05 14.81
N SER A 417 -8.49 -29.81 15.14
CA SER A 417 -7.11 -29.34 15.31
C SER A 417 -6.78 -28.93 16.76
N LYS A 418 -5.70 -28.17 16.94
CA LYS A 418 -5.38 -27.47 18.21
C LYS A 418 -5.25 -25.96 17.92
N PRO A 419 -6.37 -25.22 17.80
CA PRO A 419 -6.33 -23.80 17.47
C PRO A 419 -6.00 -22.95 18.71
N THR A 420 -5.74 -21.66 18.51
CA THR A 420 -5.73 -20.66 19.59
C THR A 420 -7.16 -20.21 19.92
N VAL A 421 -7.37 -19.65 21.12
CA VAL A 421 -8.70 -19.15 21.53
C VAL A 421 -9.13 -18.01 20.62
N GLU A 422 -8.20 -17.08 20.40
CA GLU A 422 -8.27 -15.89 19.57
C GLU A 422 -8.77 -16.21 18.15
N LEU A 423 -8.13 -17.14 17.45
CA LEU A 423 -8.50 -17.54 16.08
C LEU A 423 -9.93 -18.10 16.01
N VAL A 424 -10.37 -18.84 17.02
CA VAL A 424 -11.74 -19.38 17.05
C VAL A 424 -12.75 -18.28 17.37
N LYS A 425 -12.41 -17.31 18.23
CA LYS A 425 -13.24 -16.12 18.44
C LYS A 425 -13.42 -15.30 17.16
N GLU A 426 -12.33 -15.02 16.43
CA GLU A 426 -12.36 -14.33 15.13
C GLU A 426 -13.30 -15.02 14.14
N GLN A 427 -13.19 -16.35 13.99
CA GLN A 427 -14.03 -17.11 13.06
C GLN A 427 -15.50 -17.17 13.50
N LEU A 428 -15.79 -17.14 14.81
CA LEU A 428 -17.16 -17.02 15.33
C LEU A 428 -17.75 -15.63 15.12
N LEU A 429 -16.93 -14.57 15.19
CA LEU A 429 -17.32 -13.19 14.84
C LEU A 429 -17.54 -13.01 13.33
N ALA A 430 -16.71 -13.64 12.49
CA ALA A 430 -16.95 -13.71 11.05
C ALA A 430 -18.23 -14.50 10.71
N PHE A 431 -18.48 -15.61 11.42
CA PHE A 431 -19.71 -16.39 11.29
C PHE A 431 -20.94 -15.56 11.67
N LYS A 432 -20.89 -14.81 12.78
CA LYS A 432 -21.91 -13.80 13.15
C LYS A 432 -22.19 -12.83 12.00
N ALA A 433 -21.15 -12.23 11.41
CA ALA A 433 -21.28 -11.22 10.36
C ALA A 433 -22.00 -11.75 9.10
N HIS A 434 -21.90 -13.05 8.80
CA HIS A 434 -22.56 -13.68 7.65
C HIS A 434 -23.79 -14.52 8.01
N LEU A 435 -24.15 -14.62 9.29
CA LEU A 435 -25.24 -15.49 9.79
C LEU A 435 -26.60 -15.21 9.14
N HIS A 436 -26.85 -13.96 8.74
CA HIS A 436 -28.05 -13.55 8.01
C HIS A 436 -28.22 -14.28 6.66
N THR A 437 -27.16 -14.89 6.10
CA THR A 437 -27.20 -15.68 4.87
C THR A 437 -27.45 -17.19 5.09
N ALA A 438 -27.62 -17.65 6.34
CA ALA A 438 -27.71 -19.08 6.67
C ALA A 438 -28.86 -19.82 5.96
N SER A 439 -29.97 -19.13 5.66
CA SER A 439 -31.09 -19.65 4.86
C SER A 439 -30.68 -20.14 3.46
N ASN A 440 -29.58 -19.61 2.91
CA ASN A 440 -29.09 -19.96 1.58
C ASN A 440 -28.32 -21.28 1.55
N TYR A 441 -27.88 -21.80 2.71
CA TYR A 441 -26.95 -22.93 2.82
C TYR A 441 -27.57 -24.11 3.57
N LYS A 442 -28.16 -25.06 2.84
CA LYS A 442 -28.89 -26.22 3.40
C LYS A 442 -28.04 -27.16 4.27
N ASP A 443 -26.71 -27.06 4.16
CA ASP A 443 -25.71 -27.82 4.91
C ASP A 443 -25.21 -27.11 6.19
N VAL A 444 -25.42 -25.80 6.32
CA VAL A 444 -25.07 -25.03 7.53
C VAL A 444 -26.21 -25.15 8.55
N LYS A 445 -25.99 -25.90 9.64
CA LYS A 445 -27.03 -26.17 10.66
C LYS A 445 -26.50 -26.07 12.10
N PRO A 446 -27.32 -25.63 13.08
CA PRO A 446 -26.92 -25.56 14.48
C PRO A 446 -26.39 -26.89 15.02
N ASP A 447 -27.09 -27.99 14.74
CA ASP A 447 -26.76 -29.33 15.25
C ASP A 447 -25.60 -30.02 14.51
N GLY A 448 -25.11 -29.40 13.44
CA GLY A 448 -23.79 -29.70 12.89
C GLY A 448 -22.71 -28.96 13.66
N MET A 449 -22.83 -27.64 13.79
CA MET A 449 -21.86 -26.78 14.49
C MET A 449 -21.68 -27.15 15.97
N LYS A 450 -22.75 -27.57 16.67
CA LYS A 450 -22.69 -28.11 18.04
C LYS A 450 -21.77 -29.32 18.20
N LYS A 451 -21.38 -30.02 17.13
CA LYS A 451 -20.49 -31.18 17.19
C LYS A 451 -19.01 -30.81 17.01
N PHE A 452 -18.73 -29.59 16.56
CA PHE A 452 -17.36 -29.10 16.42
C PHE A 452 -16.78 -28.78 17.80
N LYS A 453 -15.54 -29.20 18.08
CA LYS A 453 -14.85 -28.88 19.34
C LYS A 453 -14.21 -27.50 19.25
N ILE A 454 -15.06 -26.48 19.20
CA ILE A 454 -14.69 -25.06 18.99
C ILE A 454 -15.19 -24.14 20.10
N PHE A 455 -16.00 -24.61 21.03
CA PHE A 455 -16.54 -23.75 22.07
C PHE A 455 -15.50 -23.62 23.18
N PRO A 456 -14.88 -22.44 23.39
CA PRO A 456 -13.95 -22.27 24.49
C PRO A 456 -14.73 -22.33 25.80
N VAL A 457 -14.39 -23.28 26.67
CA VAL A 457 -14.96 -23.42 28.00
C VAL A 457 -13.85 -23.16 29.01
N ARG A 458 -14.08 -22.19 29.90
CA ARG A 458 -13.22 -21.89 31.04
C ARG A 458 -13.57 -22.88 32.15
N GLU A 459 -12.59 -23.68 32.57
CA GLU A 459 -12.74 -24.60 33.70
C GLU A 459 -12.66 -23.83 35.05
N PRO A 460 -13.35 -24.31 36.10
CA PRO A 460 -13.33 -23.69 37.42
C PRO A 460 -11.96 -23.79 38.14
N GLY A 461 -11.81 -23.05 39.23
CA GLY A 461 -10.58 -22.98 40.04
C GLY A 461 -9.71 -21.74 39.77
N THR A 462 -8.49 -21.77 40.30
CA THR A 462 -7.57 -20.61 40.35
C THR A 462 -6.71 -20.43 39.10
N GLN A 463 -6.48 -21.48 38.31
CA GLN A 463 -5.67 -21.42 37.09
C GLN A 463 -6.48 -21.10 35.82
N GLN A 464 -7.82 -21.16 35.88
CA GLN A 464 -8.79 -20.76 34.82
C GLN A 464 -8.37 -21.09 33.38
N TYR A 465 -7.87 -22.31 33.14
CA TYR A 465 -7.51 -22.71 31.78
C TYR A 465 -8.75 -22.85 30.90
N ILE A 466 -8.57 -22.58 29.60
CA ILE A 466 -9.62 -22.73 28.59
C ILE A 466 -9.39 -24.03 27.84
N GLN A 467 -10.43 -24.87 27.75
CA GLN A 467 -10.47 -26.07 26.94
C GLN A 467 -11.49 -25.88 25.81
N PHE A 468 -11.20 -26.42 24.62
CA PHE A 468 -12.19 -26.50 23.56
C PHE A 468 -13.11 -27.70 23.74
N CYS A 469 -14.41 -27.42 23.78
CA CYS A 469 -15.48 -28.38 23.95
C CYS A 469 -16.43 -28.36 22.75
N ASP A 470 -17.26 -29.40 22.64
CA ASP A 470 -18.42 -29.38 21.76
C ASP A 470 -19.61 -28.66 22.44
N GLY A 471 -20.65 -28.36 21.66
CA GLY A 471 -21.86 -27.67 22.12
C GLY A 471 -22.81 -28.54 22.95
N ASN A 472 -22.56 -29.85 23.05
CA ASN A 472 -23.35 -30.75 23.88
C ASN A 472 -22.82 -30.78 25.32
N THR A 473 -21.50 -30.60 25.48
CA THR A 473 -20.79 -30.43 26.76
C THR A 473 -21.49 -29.39 27.64
N GLU A 474 -21.56 -29.64 28.94
CA GLU A 474 -22.26 -28.79 29.90
C GLU A 474 -21.40 -27.58 30.32
N PHE A 475 -21.92 -26.38 30.09
CA PHE A 475 -21.33 -25.09 30.49
C PHE A 475 -22.44 -24.04 30.64
N ALA A 476 -22.19 -23.01 31.45
CA ALA A 476 -23.03 -21.82 31.53
C ALA A 476 -22.52 -20.69 30.62
N VAL A 477 -23.38 -19.74 30.26
CA VAL A 477 -23.05 -18.55 29.49
C VAL A 477 -23.22 -17.32 30.40
N ALA A 478 -22.13 -16.57 30.62
CA ALA A 478 -22.11 -15.44 31.55
C ALA A 478 -22.68 -14.16 30.91
N ASP A 479 -23.99 -14.13 30.75
CA ASP A 479 -24.76 -13.05 30.11
C ASP A 479 -24.93 -11.78 30.96
N THR A 480 -24.50 -11.80 32.22
CA THR A 480 -24.44 -10.64 33.11
C THR A 480 -23.13 -10.64 33.88
N VAL A 481 -22.52 -9.46 34.08
CA VAL A 481 -21.23 -9.33 34.78
C VAL A 481 -21.28 -9.85 36.23
N PRO A 482 -22.27 -9.48 37.07
CA PRO A 482 -22.29 -9.91 38.47
C PRO A 482 -22.40 -11.42 38.65
N LEU A 483 -23.29 -12.09 37.90
CA LEU A 483 -23.42 -13.55 37.95
C LEU A 483 -22.17 -14.23 37.36
N GLY A 484 -21.61 -13.64 36.29
CA GLY A 484 -20.37 -14.07 35.67
C GLY A 484 -19.23 -14.19 36.69
N ASP A 485 -18.90 -13.11 37.40
CA ASP A 485 -17.82 -13.12 38.38
C ASP A 485 -18.17 -13.91 39.66
N ASN A 486 -19.42 -13.87 40.15
CA ASN A 486 -19.85 -14.65 41.32
C ASN A 486 -19.63 -16.16 41.17
N PHE A 487 -19.74 -16.69 39.95
CA PHE A 487 -19.57 -18.13 39.67
C PHE A 487 -18.30 -18.48 38.88
N ARG A 488 -17.51 -17.49 38.44
CA ARG A 488 -16.31 -17.65 37.58
C ARG A 488 -15.29 -18.68 38.04
N GLN A 489 -15.11 -18.86 39.35
CA GLN A 489 -14.18 -19.84 39.93
C GLN A 489 -14.85 -21.18 40.29
N LYS A 490 -16.18 -21.28 40.19
CA LYS A 490 -16.98 -22.39 40.76
C LYS A 490 -17.52 -23.34 39.70
N ILE A 491 -17.88 -22.84 38.51
CA ILE A 491 -18.52 -23.60 37.43
C ILE A 491 -17.80 -23.42 36.09
N ARG A 492 -18.11 -24.29 35.13
CA ARG A 492 -17.74 -24.10 33.72
C ARG A 492 -18.52 -22.96 33.10
N THR A 493 -17.80 -22.01 32.50
CA THR A 493 -18.37 -20.87 31.76
C THR A 493 -17.82 -20.82 30.34
N LEU A 494 -18.62 -20.36 29.37
CA LEU A 494 -18.13 -20.12 28.01
C LEU A 494 -17.08 -18.98 28.06
N GLY A 495 -15.89 -19.23 27.50
CA GLY A 495 -14.63 -18.51 27.70
C GLY A 495 -14.49 -17.14 27.02
N PHE A 496 -15.60 -16.43 26.86
CA PHE A 496 -15.65 -15.07 26.31
C PHE A 496 -15.68 -14.01 27.43
N THR A 497 -15.56 -12.73 27.05
CA THR A 497 -15.91 -11.56 27.86
C THR A 497 -17.40 -11.25 27.76
N PHE A 498 -17.90 -10.33 28.60
CA PHE A 498 -19.29 -9.86 28.54
C PHE A 498 -19.62 -9.23 27.17
N ASP A 499 -18.75 -8.35 26.68
CA ASP A 499 -18.95 -7.63 25.40
C ASP A 499 -18.88 -8.57 24.20
N GLU A 500 -17.99 -9.57 24.23
CA GLU A 500 -17.92 -10.63 23.24
C GLU A 500 -19.20 -11.49 23.23
N LEU A 501 -19.75 -11.86 24.40
CA LEU A 501 -21.00 -12.61 24.50
C LEU A 501 -22.19 -11.80 24.00
N HIS A 502 -22.28 -10.52 24.37
CA HIS A 502 -23.32 -9.61 23.89
C HIS A 502 -23.23 -9.47 22.35
N SER A 503 -22.03 -9.26 21.83
CA SER A 503 -21.75 -9.23 20.39
C SER A 503 -22.13 -10.55 19.70
N LEU A 504 -21.89 -11.71 20.31
CA LEU A 504 -22.21 -13.03 19.76
C LEU A 504 -23.66 -13.49 20.00
N GLY A 505 -24.51 -12.68 20.64
CA GLY A 505 -25.92 -12.98 20.92
C GLY A 505 -26.69 -13.65 19.76
N PRO A 506 -26.59 -13.18 18.50
CA PRO A 506 -27.23 -13.83 17.35
C PRO A 506 -26.76 -15.29 17.10
N VAL A 507 -25.48 -15.58 17.34
CA VAL A 507 -24.91 -16.93 17.19
C VAL A 507 -25.31 -17.81 18.38
N ILE A 508 -25.28 -17.28 19.60
CA ILE A 508 -25.74 -17.97 20.83
C ILE A 508 -27.22 -18.38 20.66
N LYS A 509 -28.05 -17.47 20.11
CA LYS A 509 -29.45 -17.72 19.76
C LYS A 509 -29.64 -18.75 18.66
N TRP A 510 -28.89 -18.64 17.56
CA TRP A 510 -28.96 -19.62 16.46
C TRP A 510 -28.53 -21.03 16.89
N LEU A 511 -27.58 -21.14 17.84
CA LEU A 511 -27.20 -22.41 18.48
C LEU A 511 -28.22 -22.89 19.53
N GLY A 512 -29.14 -22.04 19.99
CA GLY A 512 -30.08 -22.37 21.07
C GLY A 512 -29.44 -22.45 22.45
N PHE A 513 -28.31 -21.77 22.67
CA PHE A 513 -27.63 -21.71 23.97
C PHE A 513 -28.23 -20.67 24.94
N GLU A 514 -29.27 -19.92 24.54
CA GLU A 514 -29.98 -18.96 25.42
C GLU A 514 -30.58 -19.63 26.68
N THR A 515 -30.76 -20.96 26.69
CA THR A 515 -31.19 -21.73 27.87
C THR A 515 -30.09 -21.93 28.91
N ARG A 516 -28.84 -21.57 28.58
CA ARG A 516 -27.64 -21.72 29.43
C ARG A 516 -27.16 -20.40 30.03
N TYR A 517 -27.89 -19.31 29.83
CA TYR A 517 -27.62 -18.01 30.44
C TYR A 517 -27.67 -18.08 31.97
N LEU A 518 -26.73 -17.43 32.66
CA LEU A 518 -26.70 -17.40 34.12
C LEU A 518 -27.93 -16.71 34.70
N SER A 519 -28.49 -15.70 34.04
CA SER A 519 -29.79 -15.10 34.38
C SER A 519 -30.96 -16.09 34.45
N ARG A 520 -30.81 -17.28 33.85
CA ARG A 520 -31.82 -18.36 33.81
C ARG A 520 -31.42 -19.62 34.59
N LEU A 521 -30.13 -19.80 34.85
CA LEU A 521 -29.59 -20.95 35.61
C LEU A 521 -29.40 -20.66 37.10
N VAL A 522 -29.23 -19.38 37.48
CA VAL A 522 -29.08 -18.96 38.89
C VAL A 522 -30.46 -18.81 39.53
N ILE A 523 -30.63 -19.45 40.69
CA ILE A 523 -31.77 -19.27 41.58
C ILE A 523 -31.29 -18.44 42.77
N GLU A 524 -31.94 -17.30 43.02
CA GLU A 524 -31.67 -16.48 44.21
C GLU A 524 -32.53 -16.90 45.40
N THR A 525 -31.94 -16.90 46.59
CA THR A 525 -32.66 -17.11 47.86
C THR A 525 -32.16 -16.11 48.90
N SER A 526 -32.92 -15.03 49.13
CA SER A 526 -32.62 -14.08 50.21
C SER A 526 -33.17 -14.53 51.56
N LYS A 527 -32.58 -14.01 52.64
CA LYS A 527 -32.96 -14.19 54.04
C LYS A 527 -32.59 -12.93 54.82
N VAL A 528 -33.39 -12.61 55.84
CA VAL A 528 -33.13 -11.52 56.80
C VAL A 528 -32.71 -12.12 58.14
N GLU A 529 -31.93 -11.36 58.91
CA GLU A 529 -31.66 -11.63 60.33
C GLU A 529 -32.60 -10.76 61.17
N ASP A 530 -33.34 -11.34 62.13
CA ASP A 530 -34.48 -10.69 62.80
C ASP A 530 -34.16 -9.39 63.57
N ASP A 531 -32.91 -9.24 64.03
CA ASP A 531 -32.48 -8.09 64.83
C ASP A 531 -32.35 -6.79 64.01
N ASP A 532 -32.81 -5.67 64.56
CA ASP A 532 -32.67 -4.29 64.05
C ASP A 532 -33.50 -3.91 62.81
N ARG A 533 -34.60 -4.62 62.50
CA ARG A 533 -35.56 -4.19 61.46
C ARG A 533 -36.44 -3.01 61.89
N VAL A 534 -36.54 -1.96 61.06
CA VAL A 534 -37.31 -0.73 61.33
C VAL A 534 -38.52 -0.62 60.39
N LEU A 535 -39.74 -0.48 60.92
CA LEU A 535 -40.94 -0.36 60.07
C LEU A 535 -41.01 1.02 59.38
N ASN A 536 -41.01 1.04 58.04
CA ASN A 536 -41.27 2.24 57.25
C ASN A 536 -42.77 2.36 56.93
N GLN A 537 -43.47 3.15 57.75
CA GLN A 537 -44.91 3.37 57.61
C GLN A 537 -45.30 4.01 56.27
N ALA A 538 -44.46 4.89 55.71
CA ALA A 538 -44.74 5.60 54.46
C ALA A 538 -44.63 4.67 53.24
N LEU A 539 -43.63 3.79 53.20
CA LEU A 539 -43.51 2.76 52.15
C LEU A 539 -44.59 1.69 52.28
N SER A 540 -44.98 1.33 53.50
CA SER A 540 -46.12 0.42 53.75
C SER A 540 -47.43 1.02 53.20
N ARG A 541 -47.77 2.27 53.57
CA ARG A 541 -48.95 2.99 53.02
C ARG A 541 -48.88 3.17 51.49
N LYS A 542 -47.67 3.30 50.92
CA LYS A 542 -47.43 3.40 49.46
C LYS A 542 -47.77 2.09 48.71
N ILE A 543 -47.68 0.93 49.36
CA ILE A 543 -48.12 -0.36 48.79
C ILE A 543 -49.62 -0.59 49.07
N GLU A 544 -50.07 -0.31 50.30
CA GLU A 544 -51.47 -0.42 50.73
C GLU A 544 -52.43 0.31 49.77
N LEU A 545 -52.18 1.60 49.52
CA LEU A 545 -52.95 2.46 48.59
C LEU A 545 -52.92 1.99 47.13
N LYS A 546 -52.23 0.88 46.83
CA LYS A 546 -52.01 0.35 45.48
C LYS A 546 -52.33 -1.15 45.38
N ALA A 547 -52.83 -1.76 46.45
CA ALA A 547 -53.21 -3.17 46.49
C ALA A 547 -54.17 -3.54 45.35
N HIS A 548 -55.22 -2.73 45.14
CA HIS A 548 -56.18 -2.90 44.03
C HIS A 548 -55.52 -2.90 42.64
N ALA A 549 -54.65 -1.90 42.38
CA ALA A 549 -53.90 -1.78 41.13
C ALA A 549 -52.94 -2.96 40.89
N LEU A 550 -52.31 -3.49 41.94
CA LEU A 550 -51.43 -4.65 41.88
C LEU A 550 -52.22 -5.96 41.68
N CYS A 551 -53.43 -6.09 42.24
CA CYS A 551 -54.34 -7.19 41.94
C CYS A 551 -54.84 -7.19 40.49
N ARG A 552 -55.03 -6.01 39.87
CA ARG A 552 -55.34 -5.90 38.43
C ARG A 552 -54.21 -6.43 37.55
N ILE A 553 -52.94 -6.19 37.92
CA ILE A 553 -51.77 -6.83 37.30
C ILE A 553 -51.83 -8.36 37.47
N ALA A 554 -52.13 -8.86 38.68
CA ALA A 554 -52.24 -10.30 38.95
C ALA A 554 -53.23 -10.98 37.99
N LYS A 555 -54.40 -10.35 37.80
CA LYS A 555 -55.46 -10.75 36.86
C LYS A 555 -54.95 -10.79 35.42
N HIS A 556 -54.45 -9.66 34.91
CA HIS A 556 -53.99 -9.55 33.51
C HIS A 556 -52.91 -10.60 33.15
N PHE A 557 -51.96 -10.87 34.05
CA PHE A 557 -50.86 -11.80 33.76
C PHE A 557 -51.15 -13.28 34.02
N ASN A 558 -52.42 -13.64 34.30
CA ASN A 558 -52.86 -15.01 34.65
C ASN A 558 -52.07 -15.61 35.83
N SER A 559 -51.86 -14.83 36.90
CA SER A 559 -51.29 -15.34 38.16
C SER A 559 -52.12 -16.52 38.72
N PRO A 560 -51.50 -17.53 39.36
CA PRO A 560 -52.24 -18.57 40.08
C PRO A 560 -52.88 -18.08 41.39
N ARG A 561 -52.67 -16.81 41.80
CA ARG A 561 -53.18 -16.20 43.04
C ARG A 561 -54.56 -15.51 42.89
N TRP A 562 -55.32 -15.76 41.83
CA TRP A 562 -56.67 -15.19 41.63
C TRP A 562 -57.65 -16.13 40.92
N ARG A 563 -57.38 -17.44 40.84
CA ARG A 563 -58.23 -18.39 40.08
C ARG A 563 -59.64 -18.49 40.67
N THR A 564 -59.80 -18.14 41.94
CA THR A 564 -61.09 -17.92 42.60
C THR A 564 -61.17 -16.51 43.18
N GLN A 565 -62.39 -16.03 43.43
CA GLN A 565 -62.61 -14.75 44.11
C GLN A 565 -62.02 -14.75 45.53
N GLU A 566 -62.00 -15.89 46.22
CA GLU A 566 -61.35 -16.04 47.53
C GLU A 566 -59.82 -15.84 47.46
N GLU A 567 -59.16 -16.38 46.42
CA GLU A 567 -57.73 -16.18 46.20
C GLU A 567 -57.43 -14.71 45.87
N LEU A 568 -58.25 -14.09 45.03
CA LEU A 568 -58.13 -12.66 44.66
C LEU A 568 -58.31 -11.75 45.89
N GLN A 569 -59.29 -12.04 46.75
CA GLN A 569 -59.49 -11.31 48.00
C GLN A 569 -58.28 -11.49 48.93
N ARG A 570 -57.81 -12.71 49.16
CA ARG A 570 -56.61 -12.97 49.98
C ARG A 570 -55.37 -12.25 49.45
N LEU A 571 -55.19 -12.17 48.13
CA LEU A 571 -54.09 -11.43 47.51
C LEU A 571 -54.21 -9.91 47.78
N TYR A 572 -55.42 -9.36 47.67
CA TYR A 572 -55.69 -7.97 48.00
C TYR A 572 -55.47 -7.69 49.48
N ASP A 573 -55.97 -8.54 50.38
CA ASP A 573 -55.79 -8.41 51.84
C ASP A 573 -54.30 -8.47 52.21
N LEU A 574 -53.52 -9.40 51.63
CA LEU A 574 -52.07 -9.50 51.81
C LEU A 574 -51.31 -8.26 51.34
N LEU A 575 -51.74 -7.65 50.24
CA LEU A 575 -51.14 -6.42 49.70
C LEU A 575 -51.56 -5.16 50.48
N LYS A 576 -52.81 -5.12 50.98
CA LYS A 576 -53.33 -4.02 51.80
C LYS A 576 -52.72 -4.02 53.21
N GLN A 577 -52.40 -5.21 53.74
CA GLN A 577 -51.72 -5.40 55.04
C GLN A 577 -50.19 -5.52 54.93
N ALA A 578 -49.61 -5.23 53.76
CA ALA A 578 -48.17 -5.41 53.50
C ALA A 578 -47.32 -4.40 54.30
N LYS A 579 -46.25 -4.90 54.93
CA LYS A 579 -45.33 -4.09 55.76
C LYS A 579 -43.98 -3.97 55.09
N VAL A 580 -43.45 -2.75 55.02
CA VAL A 580 -42.10 -2.49 54.51
C VAL A 580 -41.15 -2.15 55.66
N PHE A 581 -40.11 -2.95 55.84
CA PHE A 581 -39.08 -2.77 56.85
C PHE A 581 -37.74 -2.33 56.22
N GLU A 582 -37.02 -1.43 56.89
CA GLU A 582 -35.65 -1.08 56.55
C GLU A 582 -34.67 -1.93 57.38
N THR A 583 -33.75 -2.66 56.72
CA THR A 583 -32.64 -3.39 57.36
C THR A 583 -31.47 -3.60 56.39
N ASP A 584 -30.24 -3.41 56.87
CA ASP A 584 -29.01 -3.73 56.13
C ASP A 584 -28.55 -5.19 56.31
N LYS A 585 -29.28 -6.01 57.10
CA LYS A 585 -28.96 -7.42 57.38
C LYS A 585 -29.65 -8.41 56.43
N ILE A 586 -30.04 -7.97 55.24
CA ILE A 586 -30.50 -8.89 54.20
C ILE A 586 -29.28 -9.59 53.59
N SER A 587 -29.29 -10.92 53.55
CA SER A 587 -28.29 -11.70 52.82
C SER A 587 -28.93 -12.53 51.71
N CYS A 588 -28.21 -12.82 50.63
CA CYS A 588 -28.71 -13.66 49.55
C CYS A 588 -27.74 -14.82 49.27
N VAL A 589 -28.30 -16.00 49.01
CA VAL A 589 -27.56 -17.12 48.46
C VAL A 589 -28.04 -17.35 47.03
N GLN A 590 -27.18 -17.00 46.07
CA GLN A 590 -27.32 -17.39 44.67
C GLN A 590 -26.90 -18.86 44.55
N ILE A 591 -27.69 -19.68 43.85
CA ILE A 591 -27.47 -21.11 43.68
C ILE A 591 -27.57 -21.46 42.19
N VAL A 592 -26.60 -22.23 41.68
CA VAL A 592 -26.61 -22.78 40.31
C VAL A 592 -26.32 -24.27 40.36
N GLN A 593 -26.98 -25.04 39.50
CA GLN A 593 -26.70 -26.47 39.33
C GLN A 593 -25.91 -26.70 38.04
N GLN A 594 -24.85 -27.50 38.12
CA GLN A 594 -24.06 -27.93 36.96
C GLN A 594 -23.40 -29.29 37.26
N GLY A 595 -23.38 -30.22 36.31
CA GLY A 595 -22.76 -31.54 36.47
C GLY A 595 -23.40 -32.41 37.56
N GLY A 596 -24.66 -32.15 37.91
CA GLY A 596 -25.35 -32.75 39.06
C GLY A 596 -24.93 -32.18 40.43
N GLN A 597 -23.99 -31.23 40.47
CA GLN A 597 -23.54 -30.56 41.68
C GLN A 597 -24.20 -29.18 41.84
N SER A 598 -24.53 -28.83 43.08
CA SER A 598 -25.05 -27.49 43.44
C SER A 598 -23.91 -26.60 43.91
N TYR A 599 -23.79 -25.41 43.34
CA TYR A 599 -22.80 -24.40 43.70
C TYR A 599 -23.50 -23.14 44.21
N SER A 600 -23.05 -22.62 45.35
CA SER A 600 -23.64 -21.44 45.98
C SER A 600 -22.67 -20.26 46.07
N HIS A 601 -23.21 -19.05 46.07
CA HIS A 601 -22.51 -17.81 46.40
C HIS A 601 -23.34 -17.03 47.43
N LYS A 602 -22.81 -16.80 48.63
CA LYS A 602 -23.44 -15.91 49.63
C LYS A 602 -23.02 -14.47 49.35
N ILE A 603 -23.98 -13.67 48.91
CA ILE A 603 -23.89 -12.20 48.92
C ILE A 603 -24.19 -11.76 50.36
N SER A 604 -23.24 -11.04 50.97
CA SER A 604 -23.30 -10.64 52.39
C SER A 604 -24.26 -9.49 52.67
N ARG A 605 -24.54 -8.65 51.67
CA ARG A 605 -25.60 -7.62 51.67
C ARG A 605 -26.40 -7.74 50.38
N SER A 606 -27.65 -8.17 50.50
CA SER A 606 -28.64 -8.16 49.43
C SER A 606 -29.49 -6.91 49.55
N GLU A 607 -30.01 -6.40 48.45
CA GLU A 607 -30.80 -5.17 48.47
C GLU A 607 -32.30 -5.40 48.65
N PHE A 608 -32.77 -6.66 48.67
CA PHE A 608 -34.20 -6.96 48.86
C PHE A 608 -34.49 -8.35 49.44
N HIS A 609 -35.51 -8.42 50.30
CA HIS A 609 -36.19 -9.66 50.66
C HIS A 609 -37.71 -9.43 50.74
N LEU A 610 -38.47 -10.50 50.52
CA LEU A 610 -39.92 -10.54 50.65
C LEU A 610 -40.27 -11.93 51.14
N GLU A 611 -41.05 -11.99 52.22
CA GLU A 611 -41.59 -13.22 52.77
C GLU A 611 -43.10 -13.11 52.99
N GLU A 612 -43.78 -14.23 52.81
CA GLU A 612 -45.22 -14.39 52.96
C GLU A 612 -45.43 -15.35 54.14
N SER A 613 -46.03 -14.83 55.21
CA SER A 613 -46.18 -15.52 56.49
C SER A 613 -47.65 -15.63 56.88
N ASP A 614 -47.95 -16.46 57.88
CA ASP A 614 -49.27 -16.49 58.53
C ASP A 614 -49.70 -15.13 59.14
N SER A 615 -48.79 -14.15 59.22
CA SER A 615 -48.99 -12.80 59.75
C SER A 615 -49.02 -11.67 58.69
N GLY A 616 -48.97 -12.04 57.41
CA GLY A 616 -49.03 -11.12 56.27
C GLY A 616 -47.78 -11.15 55.38
N LEU A 617 -47.70 -10.16 54.48
CA LEU A 617 -46.61 -9.94 53.53
C LEU A 617 -45.60 -8.95 54.13
N ASP A 618 -44.42 -9.44 54.52
CA ASP A 618 -43.32 -8.62 55.03
C ASP A 618 -42.27 -8.43 53.92
N ILE A 619 -41.94 -7.15 53.64
CA ILE A 619 -41.03 -6.71 52.57
C ILE A 619 -39.86 -5.96 53.23
N PHE A 620 -38.64 -6.25 52.80
CA PHE A 620 -37.42 -5.71 53.39
C PHE A 620 -36.58 -4.98 52.34
N VAL A 621 -36.23 -3.74 52.67
CA VAL A 621 -35.38 -2.84 51.87
C VAL A 621 -34.19 -2.37 52.70
N PRO A 622 -33.11 -1.82 52.10
CA PRO A 622 -31.94 -1.32 52.83
C PRO A 622 -32.26 -0.10 53.70
N GLN A 623 -31.44 0.17 54.72
CA GLN A 623 -31.43 1.44 55.47
C GLN A 623 -30.53 2.48 54.78
N GLU A 624 -29.40 2.03 54.23
CA GLU A 624 -28.51 2.81 53.35
C GLU A 624 -29.30 3.40 52.17
N LYS A 625 -29.12 4.69 51.88
CA LYS A 625 -30.04 5.47 51.03
C LYS A 625 -29.77 5.35 49.52
N GLU A 626 -28.57 5.02 49.08
CA GLU A 626 -28.29 4.73 47.67
C GLU A 626 -28.85 3.35 47.28
N SER A 627 -28.52 2.31 48.06
CA SER A 627 -29.10 0.97 47.92
C SER A 627 -30.62 0.96 48.15
N GLN A 628 -31.17 1.78 49.06
CA GLN A 628 -32.62 1.94 49.20
C GLN A 628 -33.26 2.57 47.96
N ALA A 629 -32.65 3.61 47.38
CA ALA A 629 -33.16 4.23 46.15
C ALA A 629 -33.13 3.24 44.97
N TYR A 630 -32.03 2.50 44.81
CA TYR A 630 -31.89 1.45 43.79
C TYR A 630 -32.92 0.33 43.98
N CYS A 631 -33.05 -0.22 45.20
CA CYS A 631 -34.03 -1.24 45.55
C CYS A 631 -35.46 -0.79 45.21
N LEU A 632 -35.86 0.42 45.60
CA LEU A 632 -37.21 0.94 45.36
C LEU A 632 -37.49 1.22 43.87
N ALA A 633 -36.45 1.45 43.07
CA ALA A 633 -36.56 1.65 41.62
C ALA A 633 -36.55 0.33 40.82
N TYR A 634 -35.82 -0.70 41.28
CA TYR A 634 -35.51 -1.91 40.51
C TYR A 634 -35.98 -3.21 41.18
N ASP A 635 -35.35 -3.60 42.30
CA ASP A 635 -35.60 -4.90 42.93
C ASP A 635 -37.02 -5.06 43.48
N LEU A 636 -37.57 -4.04 44.16
CA LEU A 636 -38.95 -4.08 44.67
C LEU A 636 -39.95 -4.28 43.53
N PRO A 637 -39.99 -3.45 42.46
CA PRO A 637 -40.87 -3.69 41.32
C PRO A 637 -40.71 -5.08 40.67
N ALA A 638 -39.47 -5.49 40.40
CA ALA A 638 -39.20 -6.76 39.70
C ALA A 638 -39.58 -7.99 40.55
N ARG A 639 -39.23 -8.00 41.84
CA ARG A 639 -39.47 -9.14 42.74
C ARG A 639 -40.92 -9.18 43.24
N LEU A 640 -41.56 -8.03 43.44
CA LEU A 640 -43.00 -7.98 43.72
C LEU A 640 -43.81 -8.48 42.51
N PHE A 641 -43.44 -8.10 41.28
CA PHE A 641 -44.06 -8.65 40.06
C PHE A 641 -43.87 -10.18 39.96
N ALA A 642 -42.67 -10.68 40.27
CA ALA A 642 -42.39 -12.12 40.29
C ALA A 642 -43.19 -12.86 41.38
N TRP A 643 -43.37 -12.29 42.57
CA TRP A 643 -44.20 -12.87 43.64
C TRP A 643 -45.70 -12.84 43.31
N ILE A 644 -46.21 -11.72 42.78
CA ILE A 644 -47.60 -11.56 42.33
C ILE A 644 -47.91 -12.59 41.24
N THR A 645 -47.05 -12.72 40.22
CA THR A 645 -47.31 -13.59 39.06
C THR A 645 -46.83 -15.03 39.22
N THR A 646 -46.02 -15.32 40.25
CA THR A 646 -45.27 -16.58 40.47
C THR A 646 -44.32 -17.00 39.35
N LYS A 647 -44.02 -16.10 38.40
CA LYS A 647 -43.16 -16.40 37.25
C LYS A 647 -41.69 -16.34 37.66
N ARG A 648 -40.98 -17.47 37.48
CA ARG A 648 -39.53 -17.61 37.77
C ARG A 648 -38.61 -16.90 36.77
N SER A 649 -39.16 -16.43 35.65
CA SER A 649 -38.45 -15.66 34.63
C SER A 649 -39.16 -14.33 34.50
N VAL A 650 -38.48 -13.25 34.88
CA VAL A 650 -38.89 -11.90 34.50
C VAL A 650 -38.60 -11.75 33.01
N ASP A 651 -39.57 -11.21 32.27
CA ASP A 651 -39.35 -10.65 30.94
C ASP A 651 -39.35 -9.13 31.15
N ASP A 652 -38.20 -8.48 30.91
CA ASP A 652 -37.79 -7.22 31.54
C ASP A 652 -38.74 -6.04 31.31
N ARG A 653 -39.65 -6.14 30.34
CA ARG A 653 -40.65 -5.10 30.06
C ARG A 653 -41.98 -5.26 30.80
N ASN A 654 -42.19 -6.34 31.55
CA ASN A 654 -43.48 -6.60 32.21
C ASN A 654 -43.52 -6.17 33.69
N TYR A 655 -42.38 -6.00 34.37
CA TYR A 655 -42.36 -5.45 35.73
C TYR A 655 -42.42 -3.91 35.76
N SER A 656 -42.21 -3.24 34.61
CA SER A 656 -42.34 -1.79 34.48
C SER A 656 -43.70 -1.29 34.97
N PHE A 657 -44.79 -1.99 34.67
CA PHE A 657 -46.12 -1.67 35.17
C PHE A 657 -46.19 -1.61 36.71
N VAL A 658 -45.42 -2.44 37.42
CA VAL A 658 -45.33 -2.37 38.90
C VAL A 658 -44.48 -1.17 39.32
N ALA A 659 -43.38 -0.85 38.63
CA ALA A 659 -42.57 0.34 38.91
C ALA A 659 -43.37 1.64 38.69
N ASP A 660 -44.12 1.70 37.59
CA ASP A 660 -45.00 2.81 37.22
C ASP A 660 -46.14 2.98 38.24
N ILE A 661 -46.87 1.90 38.56
CA ILE A 661 -47.91 1.95 39.60
C ILE A 661 -47.31 2.42 40.93
N LEU A 662 -46.20 1.81 41.38
CA LEU A 662 -45.60 2.16 42.66
C LEU A 662 -45.14 3.63 42.69
N ASN A 663 -44.64 4.20 41.60
CA ASN A 663 -44.12 5.57 41.59
C ASN A 663 -45.10 6.67 41.17
N GLN A 664 -46.26 6.33 40.58
CA GLN A 664 -47.27 7.31 40.15
C GLN A 664 -48.47 7.46 41.12
N GLY A 665 -49.22 8.57 41.01
CA GLY A 665 -50.45 8.79 41.79
C GLY A 665 -51.71 8.14 41.17
N PRO A 666 -52.84 8.03 41.90
CA PRO A 666 -54.04 7.29 41.47
C PRO A 666 -54.58 7.65 40.09
N ARG A 667 -54.68 8.96 39.77
CA ARG A 667 -55.15 9.43 38.46
C ARG A 667 -54.21 9.04 37.29
N ILE A 668 -52.92 8.85 37.58
CA ILE A 668 -51.90 8.51 36.58
C ILE A 668 -51.79 7.00 36.42
N TYR A 669 -51.67 6.23 37.51
CA TYR A 669 -51.56 4.77 37.37
C TYR A 669 -52.84 4.13 36.82
N ASN A 670 -54.04 4.64 37.15
CA ASN A 670 -55.28 4.12 36.55
C ASN A 670 -55.34 4.35 35.04
N ARG A 671 -54.75 5.46 34.56
CA ARG A 671 -54.57 5.68 33.11
C ARG A 671 -53.56 4.72 32.51
N ILE A 672 -52.40 4.49 33.14
CA ILE A 672 -51.38 3.55 32.66
C ILE A 672 -51.97 2.13 32.57
N LEU A 673 -52.74 1.69 33.57
CA LEU A 673 -53.46 0.41 33.55
C LEU A 673 -54.44 0.33 32.38
N LEU A 674 -55.23 1.39 32.14
CA LEU A 674 -56.25 1.41 31.09
C LEU A 674 -55.64 1.49 29.67
N ASP A 675 -54.61 2.34 29.47
CA ASP A 675 -53.85 2.44 28.23
C ASP A 675 -53.07 1.14 27.92
N ALA A 676 -52.72 0.35 28.95
CA ALA A 676 -52.14 -1.00 28.83
C ALA A 676 -53.17 -2.14 28.62
N GLY A 677 -54.48 -1.84 28.60
CA GLY A 677 -55.53 -2.86 28.47
C GLY A 677 -55.73 -3.74 29.71
N ILE A 678 -55.29 -3.28 30.88
CA ILE A 678 -55.47 -3.98 32.16
C ILE A 678 -56.85 -3.64 32.73
N VAL A 679 -57.80 -4.56 32.50
CA VAL A 679 -59.20 -4.49 32.94
C VAL A 679 -59.30 -4.41 34.47
N ASP A 680 -60.44 -3.93 34.96
CA ASP A 680 -60.70 -3.75 36.39
C ASP A 680 -61.03 -5.04 37.15
N ILE A 681 -61.12 -4.93 38.49
CA ILE A 681 -61.50 -6.01 39.41
C ILE A 681 -62.65 -5.62 40.33
N ASP A 682 -63.58 -6.56 40.49
CA ASP A 682 -64.70 -6.45 41.42
C ASP A 682 -64.21 -6.79 42.84
N ILE A 683 -63.69 -5.77 43.53
CA ILE A 683 -63.33 -5.79 44.96
C ILE A 683 -63.90 -4.50 45.57
N GLU A 684 -64.54 -4.60 46.74
CA GLU A 684 -65.04 -3.45 47.50
C GLU A 684 -63.86 -2.77 48.23
N ASP A 685 -63.34 -1.68 47.66
CA ASP A 685 -62.26 -0.87 48.25
C ASP A 685 -62.83 0.38 48.94
N GLU A 686 -63.17 0.22 50.22
CA GLU A 686 -63.83 1.25 51.04
C GLU A 686 -63.03 2.58 51.14
N ASP A 687 -61.70 2.54 50.97
CA ASP A 687 -60.82 3.73 51.08
C ASP A 687 -60.91 4.68 49.86
N LEU A 688 -61.46 4.25 48.72
CA LEU A 688 -61.50 5.07 47.49
C LEU A 688 -62.70 6.04 47.41
N ALA A 689 -63.61 6.02 48.38
CA ALA A 689 -64.83 6.82 48.35
C ALA A 689 -64.61 8.32 48.65
N ASP A 690 -63.71 8.65 49.59
CA ASP A 690 -63.70 9.97 50.24
C ASP A 690 -62.76 11.03 49.58
N GLU A 691 -61.83 10.64 48.71
CA GLU A 691 -60.83 11.57 48.12
C GLU A 691 -61.28 12.29 46.82
N VAL A 692 -62.56 12.20 46.45
CA VAL A 692 -63.05 12.70 45.14
C VAL A 692 -63.52 14.17 45.16
N ASP A 693 -64.06 14.68 46.29
CA ASP A 693 -64.83 15.95 46.32
C ASP A 693 -64.25 17.07 47.20
N SER A 694 -62.93 17.08 47.45
CA SER A 694 -62.30 18.21 48.18
C SER A 694 -60.84 18.52 47.81
N THR A 695 -60.59 19.09 46.62
CA THR A 695 -59.43 20.00 46.36
C THR A 695 -59.53 20.73 45.01
N LEU A 696 -60.55 21.59 44.87
CA LEU A 696 -60.51 22.70 43.91
C LEU A 696 -60.63 24.02 44.69
N ALA A 697 -59.64 24.92 44.52
CA ALA A 697 -59.52 26.25 45.15
C ALA A 697 -59.05 26.33 46.62
N SER A 698 -57.91 25.70 46.97
CA SER A 698 -56.92 26.18 47.96
C SER A 698 -55.67 25.26 47.86
N SER A 699 -54.41 25.68 47.95
CA SER A 699 -53.81 26.97 48.38
C SER A 699 -52.66 27.38 47.45
N ALA A 700 -52.40 28.68 47.35
CA ALA A 700 -51.10 29.23 46.97
C ALA A 700 -50.59 30.11 48.12
N ARG A 701 -49.26 30.12 48.33
CA ARG A 701 -48.52 30.68 49.48
C ARG A 701 -48.72 29.95 50.82
N TRP A 702 -47.62 29.41 51.34
CA TRP A 702 -47.04 29.94 52.57
C TRP A 702 -45.70 30.58 52.18
N GLU A 703 -45.36 31.72 52.77
CA GLU A 703 -44.11 32.45 52.50
C GLU A 703 -43.03 32.16 53.56
N ALA A 704 -41.83 32.69 53.35
CA ALA A 704 -40.63 32.43 54.16
C ALA A 704 -40.51 33.33 55.40
N SER A 705 -39.32 33.32 56.03
CA SER A 705 -38.89 34.13 57.18
C SER A 705 -39.45 33.63 58.55
N GLU A 706 -38.73 33.68 59.68
CA GLU A 706 -37.38 34.22 60.00
C GLU A 706 -36.92 33.65 61.38
N LEU A 707 -35.64 33.46 61.78
CA LEU A 707 -34.73 34.47 62.38
C LEU A 707 -33.40 33.85 62.91
N ARG A 708 -32.25 34.51 62.60
CA ARG A 708 -31.03 34.76 63.44
C ARG A 708 -30.25 33.56 64.04
N ASP A 709 -28.96 33.68 64.41
CA ASP A 709 -28.00 34.81 64.51
C ASP A 709 -26.89 34.74 63.42
N SER A 710 -25.92 35.66 63.22
CA SER A 710 -25.40 36.81 64.01
C SER A 710 -24.87 37.94 63.06
N PRO A 711 -24.32 39.09 63.55
CA PRO A 711 -24.22 40.35 62.77
C PRO A 711 -22.91 40.58 61.95
N SER A 712 -22.85 41.78 61.35
CA SER A 712 -21.95 42.24 60.28
C SER A 712 -20.72 43.06 60.72
N ILE A 713 -19.96 43.56 59.72
CA ILE A 713 -18.77 44.46 59.80
C ILE A 713 -17.45 43.69 60.09
N GLY A 714 -16.33 43.92 59.39
CA GLY A 714 -16.07 44.86 58.28
C GLY A 714 -14.67 44.66 57.65
N SER A 715 -14.25 45.60 56.80
CA SER A 715 -12.97 45.53 56.07
C SER A 715 -11.73 45.73 56.95
N ASN A 716 -10.61 45.05 56.63
CA ASN A 716 -9.31 45.67 56.34
C ASN A 716 -8.22 44.67 55.90
N MET A 717 -7.14 45.18 55.31
CA MET A 717 -5.94 44.39 54.96
C MET A 717 -5.04 44.12 56.17
N ALA A 718 -4.42 42.93 56.24
CA ALA A 718 -3.02 42.74 56.65
C ALA A 718 -2.55 41.28 56.48
N THR A 719 -1.45 41.06 55.76
CA THR A 719 -0.43 40.05 56.14
C THR A 719 0.39 40.62 57.32
N PRO A 720 1.05 39.82 58.22
CA PRO A 720 1.95 38.73 57.80
C PRO A 720 2.24 37.56 58.81
N LEU A 721 3.19 36.69 58.42
CA LEU A 721 4.20 35.99 59.27
C LEU A 721 3.81 34.88 60.29
N THR A 722 4.23 33.63 59.97
CA THR A 722 5.01 32.66 60.83
C THR A 722 4.46 32.15 62.19
N ASP A 723 4.74 30.91 62.66
CA ASP A 723 5.55 29.79 62.13
C ASP A 723 5.22 28.42 62.81
N VAL A 724 5.82 27.32 62.30
CA VAL A 724 6.28 26.09 63.05
C VAL A 724 5.22 25.33 63.90
N SER A 725 4.94 24.03 63.75
CA SER A 725 5.58 22.89 63.05
C SER A 725 4.61 21.66 63.08
N SER A 726 4.89 20.37 62.81
CA SER A 726 6.02 19.52 62.34
C SER A 726 5.44 18.11 62.04
N PRO A 727 6.19 17.14 61.43
CA PRO A 727 7.35 17.25 60.54
C PRO A 727 7.15 16.46 59.22
N ARG A 728 8.17 16.40 58.37
CA ARG A 728 8.21 15.67 57.09
C ARG A 728 8.35 14.14 57.22
N MET A 729 7.90 13.41 56.21
CA MET A 729 8.70 12.36 55.56
C MET A 729 8.91 12.72 54.08
N GLU A 730 9.96 12.18 53.47
CA GLU A 730 10.43 12.53 52.12
C GLU A 730 9.98 11.49 51.09
N PHE A 731 9.76 11.93 49.85
CA PHE A 731 9.60 11.08 48.67
C PHE A 731 10.32 11.73 47.48
N ASP A 732 11.11 10.93 46.76
CA ASP A 732 11.87 11.40 45.59
C ASP A 732 10.94 11.84 44.44
N GLN A 733 11.26 12.98 43.82
CA GLN A 733 10.63 13.40 42.57
C GLN A 733 11.35 12.75 41.38
N ALA A 734 10.88 11.58 40.96
CA ALA A 734 11.20 11.03 39.65
C ALA A 734 10.37 11.74 38.55
N GLU A 735 10.93 11.84 37.34
CA GLU A 735 10.33 12.58 36.22
C GLU A 735 9.02 11.95 35.73
N ILE A 736 7.91 12.69 35.84
CA ILE A 736 6.64 12.31 35.21
C ILE A 736 6.65 12.80 33.76
N VAL A 737 7.14 11.95 32.86
CA VAL A 737 7.08 12.18 31.41
C VAL A 737 5.60 12.12 30.94
N PRO A 738 5.08 13.15 30.24
CA PRO A 738 3.70 13.10 29.71
C PRO A 738 3.60 12.17 28.49
N THR A 739 3.32 10.88 28.72
CA THR A 739 3.04 9.93 27.64
C THR A 739 1.77 10.31 26.89
N VAL A 740 1.91 10.86 25.69
CA VAL A 740 0.77 11.15 24.80
C VAL A 740 0.17 9.84 24.29
N VAL A 741 -1.07 9.56 24.72
CA VAL A 741 -1.79 8.34 24.35
C VAL A 741 -2.29 8.43 22.91
N TYR A 742 -1.61 7.72 22.00
CA TYR A 742 -2.21 7.30 20.74
C TYR A 742 -3.14 6.11 21.00
N GLN A 743 -4.38 6.22 20.54
CA GLN A 743 -5.40 5.18 20.67
C GLN A 743 -5.38 4.31 19.40
N ASP A 744 -4.39 3.41 19.31
CA ASP A 744 -4.47 2.33 18.31
C ASP A 744 -5.60 1.37 18.70
N THR A 745 -6.65 1.32 17.87
CA THR A 745 -7.60 0.21 17.87
C THR A 745 -6.97 -0.98 17.16
N ILE A 746 -6.20 -1.77 17.91
CA ILE A 746 -5.81 -3.13 17.55
C ILE A 746 -6.35 -4.05 18.64
N ASP A 747 -7.21 -5.00 18.26
CA ASP A 747 -7.74 -6.00 19.19
C ASP A 747 -6.61 -6.85 19.77
N ALA A 748 -6.59 -6.96 21.09
CA ALA A 748 -5.53 -7.67 21.80
C ALA A 748 -5.88 -9.14 22.01
N SER A 749 -4.94 -10.04 21.72
CA SER A 749 -4.53 -11.16 22.59
C SER A 749 -3.43 -12.02 21.95
N SER A 750 -2.51 -12.67 22.70
CA SER A 750 -2.06 -12.40 24.08
C SER A 750 -0.67 -13.05 24.30
N HIS A 751 -0.08 -12.90 25.49
CA HIS A 751 1.28 -13.38 25.80
C HIS A 751 1.40 -14.92 25.87
N LEU A 752 2.59 -15.43 25.55
CA LEU A 752 3.15 -16.59 26.24
C LEU A 752 4.43 -16.20 26.98
N ALA A 753 4.53 -16.59 28.25
CA ALA A 753 5.66 -16.28 29.11
C ALA A 753 6.77 -17.34 28.99
N GLN A 754 8.02 -16.92 29.21
CA GLN A 754 9.11 -17.83 29.56
C GLN A 754 9.69 -17.52 30.94
N SER A 755 10.15 -18.59 31.59
CA SER A 755 10.44 -18.75 33.03
C SER A 755 11.24 -17.63 33.70
N ARG A 756 10.93 -17.38 34.98
CA ARG A 756 11.85 -16.73 35.92
C ARG A 756 13.04 -17.64 36.22
N SER A 757 14.21 -17.06 36.39
CA SER A 757 15.23 -17.51 37.35
C SER A 757 15.91 -16.28 37.97
N ASN A 758 16.29 -16.36 39.24
CA ASN A 758 16.78 -15.21 40.00
C ASN A 758 18.30 -15.06 39.87
N ASN A 759 18.77 -13.81 39.81
CA ASN A 759 19.65 -13.33 40.87
C ASN A 759 19.60 -11.80 41.01
N ARG A 760 19.81 -11.33 42.25
CA ARG A 760 19.98 -9.91 42.59
C ARG A 760 21.45 -9.53 42.38
N LEU A 761 21.74 -8.25 42.11
CA LEU A 761 22.44 -7.36 43.05
C LEU A 761 22.62 -5.94 42.46
N PHE A 762 22.26 -4.93 43.28
CA PHE A 762 22.77 -3.55 43.38
C PHE A 762 23.03 -2.67 42.13
N THR A 763 22.42 -1.48 42.19
CA THR A 763 22.84 -0.26 41.49
C THR A 763 24.12 0.34 42.09
N GLN A 764 25.06 0.76 41.24
CA GLN A 764 25.86 1.95 41.51
C GLN A 764 26.30 2.60 40.19
N GLY A 765 26.27 3.93 40.13
CA GLY A 765 26.61 4.68 38.91
C GLY A 765 28.07 5.09 38.88
N ALA A 766 28.68 5.01 37.70
CA ALA A 766 29.94 5.70 37.39
C ALA A 766 29.99 6.03 35.89
N SER A 767 30.35 7.26 35.56
CA SER A 767 30.88 7.60 34.23
C SER A 767 32.26 6.97 34.07
N PHE A 768 32.58 6.38 32.91
CA PHE A 768 33.81 6.67 32.15
C PHE A 768 33.81 5.95 30.78
N GLN A 769 34.88 6.14 30.01
CA GLN A 769 34.98 5.81 28.59
C GLN A 769 35.32 4.33 28.33
N ALA A 770 35.04 3.91 27.08
CA ALA A 770 35.86 3.05 26.21
C ALA A 770 35.22 1.75 25.70
N SER A 771 35.27 1.60 24.37
CA SER A 771 35.39 0.35 23.59
C SER A 771 34.50 -0.85 23.94
N THR A 772 33.42 -0.99 23.17
CA THR A 772 32.86 -2.31 22.79
C THR A 772 33.01 -2.50 21.27
N GLY A 773 33.28 -3.73 20.84
CA GLY A 773 33.79 -4.02 19.49
C GLY A 773 32.80 -3.83 18.34
N ASN A 774 33.33 -3.68 17.13
CA ASN A 774 32.56 -3.63 15.88
C ASN A 774 31.72 -4.90 15.71
N ILE A 775 30.40 -4.75 15.73
CA ILE A 775 29.52 -5.63 14.96
C ILE A 775 29.34 -4.94 13.59
N GLU A 776 29.94 -5.49 12.54
CA GLU A 776 29.85 -4.92 11.20
C GLU A 776 28.42 -5.06 10.65
N THR A 777 27.62 -4.00 10.79
CA THR A 777 26.36 -3.85 10.05
C THR A 777 26.65 -3.89 8.55
N PRO A 778 26.03 -4.77 7.75
CA PRO A 778 26.34 -4.89 6.34
C PRO A 778 26.25 -3.55 5.60
N ALA A 779 27.29 -3.20 4.83
CA ALA A 779 27.43 -1.91 4.15
C ALA A 779 26.24 -1.55 3.21
N THR A 780 25.44 -2.53 2.81
CA THR A 780 24.17 -2.34 2.08
C THR A 780 23.11 -1.65 2.94
N ILE A 781 22.97 -2.01 4.22
CA ILE A 781 22.04 -1.35 5.15
C ILE A 781 22.50 0.09 5.42
N GLN A 782 23.81 0.27 5.61
CA GLN A 782 24.39 1.59 5.84
C GLN A 782 24.22 2.52 4.61
N ARG A 783 24.33 1.99 3.39
CA ARG A 783 23.97 2.70 2.15
C ARG A 783 22.47 2.98 2.01
N ALA A 784 21.60 2.03 2.36
CA ALA A 784 20.15 2.25 2.31
C ALA A 784 19.69 3.35 3.29
N LEU A 785 20.21 3.32 4.52
CA LEU A 785 19.97 4.37 5.52
C LEU A 785 20.54 5.72 5.06
N ALA A 786 21.74 5.75 4.46
CA ALA A 786 22.27 6.98 3.88
C ALA A 786 21.37 7.52 2.75
N SER A 787 20.92 6.66 1.83
CA SER A 787 20.04 7.03 0.71
C SER A 787 18.74 7.65 1.21
N ALA A 788 18.01 6.96 2.09
CA ALA A 788 16.73 7.46 2.62
C ALA A 788 16.86 8.79 3.39
N ASN A 789 18.02 9.07 3.99
CA ASN A 789 18.30 10.36 4.63
C ASN A 789 18.49 11.50 3.61
N HIS A 790 19.06 11.23 2.43
CA HIS A 790 19.14 12.22 1.35
C HIS A 790 17.75 12.47 0.76
N THR A 791 17.03 11.40 0.38
CA THR A 791 15.70 11.50 -0.23
C THR A 791 14.69 12.27 0.63
N TYR A 792 14.81 12.22 1.97
CA TYR A 792 13.98 13.04 2.86
C TYR A 792 14.50 14.49 3.02
N SER A 793 15.81 14.75 2.95
CA SER A 793 16.35 16.11 2.84
C SER A 793 15.85 16.80 1.56
N ASP A 794 15.76 16.07 0.45
CA ASP A 794 15.27 16.58 -0.83
C ASP A 794 13.78 16.95 -0.74
N LEU A 795 12.96 16.12 -0.08
CA LEU A 795 11.56 16.43 0.23
C LEU A 795 11.43 17.72 1.05
N LEU A 796 12.20 17.87 2.13
CA LEU A 796 12.16 19.08 2.94
C LEU A 796 12.62 20.33 2.16
N THR A 797 13.61 20.18 1.28
CA THR A 797 14.09 21.28 0.42
C THR A 797 13.02 21.71 -0.59
N HIS A 798 12.30 20.75 -1.18
CA HIS A 798 11.14 21.01 -2.03
C HIS A 798 9.99 21.66 -1.24
N VAL A 799 9.68 21.17 -0.04
CA VAL A 799 8.67 21.74 0.88
C VAL A 799 8.94 23.21 1.17
N VAL A 800 10.16 23.56 1.60
CA VAL A 800 10.57 24.94 1.89
C VAL A 800 10.45 25.80 0.63
N SER A 801 10.88 25.27 -0.51
CA SER A 801 10.81 25.95 -1.81
C SER A 801 9.39 26.07 -2.38
N ALA A 802 8.43 25.28 -1.92
CA ALA A 802 7.02 25.37 -2.28
C ALA A 802 6.31 26.38 -1.37
N ALA A 803 6.48 26.27 -0.05
CA ALA A 803 5.88 27.15 0.94
C ALA A 803 6.23 28.63 0.72
N ARG A 804 7.52 28.94 0.48
CA ARG A 804 8.01 30.30 0.18
C ARG A 804 7.49 30.91 -1.14
N ARG A 805 6.77 30.15 -1.96
CA ARG A 805 6.15 30.59 -3.23
C ARG A 805 4.63 30.43 -3.25
N ALA A 806 4.03 29.84 -2.21
CA ALA A 806 2.59 29.71 -2.10
C ALA A 806 1.98 31.05 -1.68
N LEU A 807 0.78 31.35 -2.19
CA LEU A 807 -0.07 32.39 -1.63
C LEU A 807 -0.93 31.76 -0.53
N PHE A 808 -1.33 32.56 0.46
CA PHE A 808 -2.31 32.14 1.45
C PHE A 808 -3.64 31.75 0.75
N PRO A 809 -4.39 30.74 1.23
CA PRO A 809 -5.69 30.40 0.64
C PRO A 809 -6.77 31.43 0.97
N THR A 810 -7.73 31.59 0.05
CA THR A 810 -8.90 32.48 0.18
C THR A 810 -10.18 31.64 0.38
N LYS A 811 -11.08 32.02 1.29
CA LYS A 811 -12.42 31.38 1.41
C LYS A 811 -13.35 31.93 0.31
N GLY A 812 -13.83 31.07 -0.59
CA GLY A 812 -14.57 31.49 -1.78
C GLY A 812 -15.76 30.59 -2.17
N ILE A 813 -16.76 31.20 -2.83
CA ILE A 813 -18.02 30.55 -3.26
C ILE A 813 -17.82 29.63 -4.49
N PHE A 814 -16.66 29.72 -5.16
CA PHE A 814 -16.26 28.82 -6.24
C PHE A 814 -14.87 28.24 -5.93
N ASP A 815 -14.71 26.92 -6.11
CA ASP A 815 -13.46 26.21 -5.84
C ASP A 815 -12.37 26.59 -6.86
N LEU A 816 -11.50 27.52 -6.47
CA LEU A 816 -10.37 27.97 -7.29
C LEU A 816 -9.18 27.00 -7.25
N ASP A 817 -9.13 26.04 -6.33
CA ASP A 817 -8.11 24.99 -6.31
C ASP A 817 -8.21 24.09 -7.56
N SER A 818 -9.43 23.77 -8.00
CA SER A 818 -9.70 23.10 -9.29
C SER A 818 -9.26 23.91 -10.53
N LEU A 819 -9.06 25.22 -10.41
CA LEU A 819 -8.52 26.07 -11.48
C LEU A 819 -6.99 26.20 -11.39
N ARG A 820 -6.42 26.13 -10.18
CA ARG A 820 -4.97 26.20 -9.93
C ARG A 820 -4.21 25.01 -10.52
N THR A 821 -4.85 23.84 -10.59
CA THR A 821 -4.34 22.64 -11.28
C THR A 821 -4.33 22.74 -12.81
N SER A 822 -4.95 23.79 -13.39
CA SER A 822 -5.18 23.94 -14.84
C SER A 822 -4.24 24.94 -15.53
N LEU A 823 -3.23 25.47 -14.84
CA LEU A 823 -2.29 26.46 -15.40
C LEU A 823 -1.00 25.81 -15.98
N PRO A 824 -0.37 26.41 -17.03
CA PRO A 824 0.81 25.83 -17.66
C PRO A 824 2.03 25.74 -16.72
N SER A 825 2.70 24.59 -16.72
CA SER A 825 3.85 24.33 -15.85
C SER A 825 5.11 25.09 -16.25
N VAL A 826 5.66 25.83 -15.29
CA VAL A 826 7.10 26.16 -15.23
C VAL A 826 7.88 24.82 -15.18
N PRO A 827 9.08 24.69 -15.79
CA PRO A 827 9.78 23.40 -15.91
C PRO A 827 9.84 22.63 -14.59
N SER A 828 9.18 21.46 -14.58
CA SER A 828 9.01 20.64 -13.39
C SER A 828 10.36 20.14 -12.87
N PHE A 829 10.52 20.13 -11.54
CA PHE A 829 11.27 19.05 -10.92
C PHE A 829 10.41 17.78 -11.06
N ASP A 830 10.97 16.71 -11.62
CA ASP A 830 10.23 15.48 -11.88
C ASP A 830 9.62 14.87 -10.60
N ASN A 831 8.51 14.15 -10.74
CA ASN A 831 7.68 13.66 -9.64
C ASN A 831 8.45 12.71 -8.68
N ILE A 832 8.92 13.19 -7.53
CA ILE A 832 9.71 12.33 -6.61
C ILE A 832 8.81 11.48 -5.68
N TYR A 833 7.60 11.94 -5.31
CA TYR A 833 6.75 11.21 -4.33
C TYR A 833 5.28 11.04 -4.76
N GLY A 834 4.92 11.42 -5.99
CA GLY A 834 3.59 11.19 -6.56
C GLY A 834 3.25 9.70 -6.65
N THR A 835 2.01 9.34 -6.32
CA THR A 835 1.51 7.97 -6.45
C THR A 835 1.75 7.41 -7.86
N GLU A 836 2.28 6.19 -7.92
CA GLU A 836 2.79 5.44 -9.09
C GLU A 836 4.29 5.56 -9.41
N ASN A 837 5.07 6.45 -8.76
CA ASN A 837 6.54 6.42 -8.89
C ASN A 837 7.23 5.51 -7.84
N GLU A 838 8.25 4.76 -8.29
CA GLU A 838 8.88 3.67 -7.52
C GLU A 838 9.94 4.13 -6.50
N ASP A 839 10.42 5.38 -6.58
CA ASP A 839 11.66 5.80 -5.89
C ASP A 839 11.59 5.89 -4.35
N PHE A 840 10.38 5.91 -3.76
CA PHE A 840 10.25 5.85 -2.29
C PHE A 840 10.21 4.44 -1.70
N ASN A 841 10.40 3.38 -2.51
CA ASN A 841 10.49 1.99 -2.03
C ASN A 841 11.67 1.76 -1.03
N TYR A 842 12.68 2.64 -1.04
CA TYR A 842 13.78 2.62 -0.05
C TYR A 842 13.33 2.96 1.39
N ALA A 843 12.13 3.51 1.59
CA ALA A 843 11.61 3.83 2.92
C ALA A 843 11.04 2.61 3.70
N ARG A 844 11.13 1.38 3.16
CA ARG A 844 10.78 0.15 3.89
C ARG A 844 11.69 -0.14 5.10
N SER A 845 12.85 0.53 5.23
CA SER A 845 13.77 0.36 6.37
C SER A 845 13.31 1.01 7.68
N PHE A 846 12.26 1.83 7.68
CA PHE A 846 11.72 2.47 8.87
C PHE A 846 10.32 1.92 9.25
N PRO A 847 9.97 1.84 10.55
CA PRO A 847 8.61 1.57 10.99
C PRO A 847 7.61 2.57 10.39
N GLN A 848 6.35 2.15 10.25
CA GLN A 848 5.30 3.03 9.71
C GLN A 848 5.18 4.34 10.52
N LEU A 849 5.12 4.23 11.85
CA LEU A 849 5.10 5.38 12.77
C LEU A 849 6.24 6.39 12.52
N GLU A 850 7.43 5.95 12.12
CA GLU A 850 8.54 6.87 11.82
C GLU A 850 8.36 7.59 10.48
N ARG A 851 7.83 6.91 9.45
CA ARG A 851 7.45 7.58 8.19
C ARG A 851 6.32 8.57 8.39
N ASP A 852 5.34 8.23 9.20
CA ASP A 852 4.16 9.07 9.44
C ASP A 852 4.57 10.36 10.20
N LYS A 853 5.52 10.29 11.14
CA LYS A 853 6.19 11.47 11.74
C LYS A 853 7.00 12.28 10.72
N MET A 854 7.76 11.63 9.84
CA MET A 854 8.54 12.33 8.79
C MET A 854 7.62 13.10 7.84
N ILE A 855 6.49 12.51 7.43
CA ILE A 855 5.49 13.17 6.59
C ILE A 855 4.79 14.29 7.38
N GLY A 856 4.42 14.06 8.64
CA GLY A 856 3.85 15.07 9.53
C GLY A 856 4.72 16.32 9.62
N ALA A 857 5.98 16.16 10.04
CA ALA A 857 6.95 17.23 10.21
C ALA A 857 7.30 17.96 8.89
N ALA A 858 7.20 17.28 7.74
CA ALA A 858 7.32 17.94 6.43
C ALA A 858 6.13 18.87 6.12
N GLY A 859 4.90 18.49 6.51
CA GLY A 859 3.73 19.37 6.41
C GLY A 859 3.78 20.52 7.43
N GLU A 860 4.24 20.28 8.64
CA GLU A 860 4.49 21.34 9.64
C GLU A 860 5.51 22.35 9.11
N LEU A 861 6.62 21.89 8.49
CA LEU A 861 7.61 22.76 7.88
C LEU A 861 7.03 23.61 6.74
N TYR A 862 6.11 23.05 5.95
CA TYR A 862 5.39 23.78 4.91
C TYR A 862 4.58 24.94 5.52
N VAL A 863 3.80 24.66 6.56
CA VAL A 863 3.00 25.69 7.27
C VAL A 863 3.89 26.72 7.94
N PHE A 864 4.98 26.30 8.58
CA PHE A 864 5.95 27.20 9.22
C PHE A 864 6.58 28.18 8.23
N GLU A 865 7.07 27.68 7.08
CA GLU A 865 7.66 28.54 6.05
C GLU A 865 6.62 29.43 5.35
N LEU A 866 5.38 28.96 5.16
CA LEU A 866 4.31 29.80 4.62
C LEU A 866 4.01 30.98 5.54
N LEU A 867 3.78 30.73 6.84
CA LEU A 867 3.47 31.79 7.82
C LEU A 867 4.65 32.75 8.04
N LYS A 868 5.89 32.24 7.96
CA LYS A 868 7.14 33.01 7.99
C LYS A 868 7.35 33.86 6.73
N ALA A 869 6.84 33.43 5.58
CA ALA A 869 6.92 34.12 4.29
C ALA A 869 5.66 34.93 3.92
N CYS A 870 4.64 34.97 4.79
CA CYS A 870 3.42 35.73 4.58
C CYS A 870 3.68 37.21 4.30
N ASN A 871 2.80 37.82 3.51
CA ASN A 871 2.81 39.24 3.21
C ASN A 871 1.39 39.81 3.47
N PRO A 872 1.20 40.70 4.47
CA PRO A 872 2.21 41.26 5.36
C PRO A 872 2.87 40.23 6.29
N SER A 873 4.14 40.46 6.63
CA SER A 873 4.94 39.59 7.50
C SER A 873 4.43 39.59 8.93
N LEU A 874 4.21 38.41 9.50
CA LEU A 874 3.62 38.25 10.83
C LEU A 874 4.59 38.71 11.95
N PRO A 875 4.26 39.78 12.72
CA PRO A 875 5.15 40.30 13.75
C PRO A 875 5.50 39.26 14.81
N ASN A 876 6.79 39.14 15.15
CA ASN A 876 7.32 38.17 16.13
C ASN A 876 7.09 36.67 15.77
N PHE A 877 6.75 36.33 14.52
CA PHE A 877 6.67 34.93 14.11
C PHE A 877 8.09 34.34 13.87
N GLY A 878 8.41 33.25 14.56
CA GLY A 878 9.72 32.61 14.56
C GLY A 878 9.69 31.18 15.10
N ILE A 879 10.87 30.56 15.26
CA ILE A 879 10.98 29.12 15.59
C ILE A 879 10.30 28.74 16.92
N ASP A 880 10.17 29.67 17.87
CA ASP A 880 9.50 29.46 19.15
C ASP A 880 7.97 29.33 19.05
N ASN A 881 7.39 29.68 17.89
CA ASN A 881 5.98 29.42 17.59
C ASN A 881 5.71 27.96 17.21
N TRP A 882 6.72 27.21 16.73
CA TRP A 882 6.57 25.81 16.32
C TRP A 882 6.79 24.88 17.52
N LYS A 883 5.68 24.40 18.11
CA LYS A 883 5.63 23.69 19.41
C LYS A 883 5.33 22.19 19.28
N SER A 884 5.36 21.66 18.07
CA SER A 884 5.28 20.21 17.81
C SER A 884 6.49 19.45 18.36
N THR A 885 6.22 18.27 18.90
CA THR A 885 7.21 17.28 19.33
C THR A 885 7.96 16.64 18.15
N ILE A 886 7.36 16.60 16.96
CA ILE A 886 8.00 16.03 15.75
C ILE A 886 8.78 17.06 14.92
N ARG A 887 8.81 18.35 15.32
CA ARG A 887 9.62 19.40 14.66
C ARG A 887 11.08 19.00 14.42
N SER A 888 11.64 18.19 15.32
CA SER A 888 13.03 17.71 15.25
C SER A 888 13.37 16.86 14.02
N TYR A 889 12.40 16.31 13.28
CA TYR A 889 12.64 15.64 12.01
C TYR A 889 13.01 16.63 10.89
N ALA A 890 12.64 17.91 10.99
CA ALA A 890 13.03 18.95 10.03
C ALA A 890 14.54 19.24 10.01
N ARG A 891 15.30 18.78 11.03
CA ARG A 891 16.77 18.90 11.13
C ARG A 891 17.56 18.25 9.99
N LYS A 892 16.90 17.53 9.08
CA LYS A 892 17.52 17.00 7.85
C LYS A 892 17.67 18.08 6.77
N HIS A 893 16.88 19.15 6.82
CA HIS A 893 17.08 20.33 5.98
C HIS A 893 18.24 21.22 6.51
N PRO A 894 19.14 21.73 5.65
CA PRO A 894 20.32 22.49 6.09
C PRO A 894 20.01 23.71 6.97
N GLU A 895 18.98 24.50 6.64
CA GLU A 895 18.57 25.67 7.44
C GLU A 895 18.09 25.31 8.86
N TYR A 896 17.74 24.04 9.11
CA TYR A 896 17.12 23.56 10.34
C TYR A 896 17.97 22.56 11.12
N ALA A 897 19.20 22.26 10.69
CA ALA A 897 20.07 21.24 11.33
C ALA A 897 20.34 21.48 12.83
N THR A 898 20.34 22.75 13.26
CA THR A 898 20.53 23.20 14.64
C THR A 898 19.24 23.28 15.47
N MET A 899 18.07 23.02 14.88
CA MET A 899 16.78 23.08 15.58
C MET A 899 16.78 22.13 16.78
N GLN A 900 16.40 22.64 17.96
CA GLN A 900 16.26 21.84 19.16
C GLN A 900 14.88 21.13 19.17
N PRO A 901 14.76 19.95 19.79
CA PRO A 901 13.45 19.34 20.05
C PRO A 901 12.54 20.30 20.85
N TRP A 902 11.24 20.01 20.89
CA TRP A 902 10.33 20.66 21.82
C TRP A 902 10.18 19.79 23.07
N HIS A 903 10.19 20.42 24.25
CA HIS A 903 10.13 19.75 25.55
C HIS A 903 9.03 20.32 26.48
N GLY A 904 8.23 21.26 25.98
CA GLY A 904 7.10 21.84 26.73
C GLY A 904 5.79 21.09 26.50
N LEU A 905 4.70 21.55 27.15
CA LEU A 905 3.37 21.01 26.89
C LEU A 905 2.90 21.40 25.48
N GLU A 906 2.92 20.44 24.56
CA GLU A 906 2.32 20.53 23.23
C GLU A 906 0.80 20.79 23.34
N THR A 907 0.31 21.80 22.65
CA THR A 907 -1.11 22.25 22.69
C THR A 907 -1.73 22.30 21.29
N SER A 908 -0.95 22.79 20.33
CA SER A 908 -1.10 22.62 18.88
C SER A 908 0.30 22.72 18.25
N ASP A 909 0.47 22.24 17.02
CA ASP A 909 1.77 22.10 16.37
C ASP A 909 2.48 23.45 16.17
N LEU A 910 1.72 24.50 15.88
CA LEU A 910 2.17 25.88 16.00
C LEU A 910 1.20 26.71 16.86
N VAL A 911 1.74 27.73 17.53
CA VAL A 911 0.96 28.70 18.33
C VAL A 911 1.49 30.11 18.06
N TYR A 912 0.64 31.01 17.58
CA TYR A 912 0.95 32.41 17.32
C TYR A 912 0.06 33.35 18.14
N HIS A 913 0.63 34.40 18.71
CA HIS A 913 -0.13 35.41 19.45
C HIS A 913 -0.17 36.71 18.64
N ASP A 914 -1.31 37.03 18.04
CA ASP A 914 -1.42 38.13 17.07
C ASP A 914 -1.61 39.49 17.75
N SER A 915 -0.60 39.88 18.53
CA SER A 915 -0.51 41.14 19.26
C SER A 915 -0.74 42.41 18.41
N MET A 916 -0.60 42.34 17.08
CA MET A 916 -0.82 43.46 16.16
C MET A 916 -2.07 43.32 15.29
N GLY A 917 -2.70 42.13 15.21
CA GLY A 917 -3.87 41.87 14.36
C GLY A 917 -3.51 41.65 12.90
N THR A 918 -2.27 41.28 12.60
CA THR A 918 -1.76 41.14 11.23
C THR A 918 -2.27 39.85 10.57
N PHE A 919 -2.38 38.76 11.34
CA PHE A 919 -2.96 37.50 10.90
C PHE A 919 -4.49 37.52 10.97
N THR A 920 -5.08 38.17 11.98
CA THR A 920 -6.52 38.44 12.03
C THR A 920 -6.96 39.25 10.81
N LYS A 921 -6.20 40.30 10.44
CA LYS A 921 -6.45 41.04 9.21
C LYS A 921 -6.27 40.17 7.96
N LEU A 922 -5.22 39.35 7.87
CA LEU A 922 -5.05 38.43 6.73
C LEU A 922 -6.26 37.49 6.57
N LEU A 923 -6.82 36.96 7.66
CA LEU A 923 -8.03 36.15 7.61
C LEU A 923 -9.31 36.93 7.25
N ILE A 924 -9.38 38.24 7.49
CA ILE A 924 -10.45 39.12 7.00
C ILE A 924 -10.28 39.39 5.50
N ASP A 925 -9.08 39.80 5.08
CA ASP A 925 -8.74 40.09 3.69
C ASP A 925 -8.92 38.84 2.79
N GLU A 926 -8.69 37.64 3.32
CA GLU A 926 -8.87 36.33 2.66
C GLU A 926 -10.25 35.68 2.92
N CYS A 927 -11.24 36.46 3.37
CA CYS A 927 -12.66 36.08 3.54
C CYS A 927 -12.98 34.96 4.56
N TYR A 928 -12.06 34.61 5.45
CA TYR A 928 -12.32 33.66 6.56
C TYR A 928 -13.06 34.31 7.75
N PHE A 929 -12.95 35.62 7.94
CA PHE A 929 -13.58 36.36 9.03
C PHE A 929 -14.30 37.63 8.56
N ASP A 930 -15.36 38.00 9.29
CA ASP A 930 -16.10 39.25 9.11
C ASP A 930 -15.36 40.43 9.78
N ASP A 931 -15.08 41.48 9.01
CA ASP A 931 -14.45 42.72 9.49
C ASP A 931 -15.22 43.38 10.65
N SER A 932 -16.55 43.30 10.65
CA SER A 932 -17.39 43.90 11.69
C SER A 932 -17.27 43.23 13.06
N ILE A 933 -16.72 42.01 13.12
CA ILE A 933 -16.52 41.23 14.35
C ILE A 933 -15.04 41.17 14.74
N TRP A 934 -14.15 40.97 13.76
CA TRP A 934 -12.77 40.56 14.00
C TRP A 934 -11.71 41.66 13.88
N LYS A 935 -12.01 42.81 13.25
CA LYS A 935 -11.03 43.89 12.95
C LYS A 935 -10.12 44.30 14.11
N ASP A 936 -10.69 44.44 15.31
CA ASP A 936 -9.99 44.88 16.51
C ASP A 936 -9.60 43.73 17.46
N ARG A 937 -9.85 42.46 17.07
CA ARG A 937 -9.49 41.27 17.85
C ARG A 937 -8.01 40.92 17.68
N ARG A 938 -7.39 40.43 18.75
CA ARG A 938 -5.95 40.10 18.82
C ARG A 938 -5.76 38.72 19.47
N PRO A 939 -6.36 37.65 18.92
CA PRO A 939 -6.42 36.35 19.56
C PRO A 939 -5.07 35.60 19.51
N THR A 940 -5.01 34.52 20.26
CA THR A 940 -3.98 33.49 20.10
C THR A 940 -4.47 32.43 19.11
N TYR A 941 -3.72 32.22 18.03
CA TYR A 941 -3.99 31.22 17.01
C TYR A 941 -3.28 29.90 17.32
N HIS A 942 -4.06 28.83 17.33
CA HIS A 942 -3.62 27.46 17.50
C HIS A 942 -3.72 26.71 16.17
N PHE A 943 -2.57 26.40 15.55
CA PHE A 943 -2.51 25.71 14.26
C PHE A 943 -2.19 24.23 14.46
N GLU A 944 -3.03 23.37 13.90
CA GLU A 944 -2.91 21.92 13.92
C GLU A 944 -2.78 21.41 12.48
N VAL A 945 -1.69 20.73 12.16
CA VAL A 945 -1.27 20.45 10.79
C VAL A 945 -1.56 19.00 10.43
N LYS A 946 -2.50 18.79 9.49
CA LYS A 946 -2.94 17.45 9.09
C LYS A 946 -2.42 17.10 7.71
N THR A 947 -1.28 16.42 7.66
CA THR A 947 -0.52 16.16 6.44
C THR A 947 -0.93 14.85 5.73
N THR A 948 -1.04 14.85 4.39
CA THR A 948 -1.06 13.63 3.56
C THR A 948 -0.26 13.74 2.27
N VAL A 949 0.25 12.60 1.80
CA VAL A 949 0.79 12.41 0.45
C VAL A 949 -0.30 12.29 -0.63
N SER A 950 -1.54 12.01 -0.24
CA SER A 950 -2.73 11.94 -1.09
C SER A 950 -3.51 13.26 -1.17
N SER A 951 -4.54 13.32 -2.03
CA SER A 951 -5.39 14.48 -2.27
C SER A 951 -6.17 14.95 -1.03
N CYS A 952 -6.71 16.17 -1.08
CA CYS A 952 -7.42 16.81 0.04
C CYS A 952 -8.64 16.00 0.53
N ASP A 953 -9.30 15.28 -0.38
CA ASP A 953 -10.52 14.48 -0.16
C ASP A 953 -10.26 13.24 0.70
N THR A 954 -8.98 12.85 0.86
CA THR A 954 -8.63 11.75 1.76
C THR A 954 -8.85 12.15 3.22
N ARG A 955 -9.57 11.29 3.96
CA ARG A 955 -9.84 11.48 5.40
C ARG A 955 -8.55 11.67 6.20
N PHE A 956 -8.62 12.52 7.22
CA PHE A 956 -7.55 12.68 8.21
C PHE A 956 -8.06 12.29 9.61
N PHE A 957 -7.18 12.29 10.61
CA PHE A 957 -7.49 11.87 11.98
C PHE A 957 -7.12 12.95 12.99
N VAL A 958 -7.94 13.11 14.02
CA VAL A 958 -7.64 13.94 15.20
C VAL A 958 -7.52 13.05 16.44
N SER A 959 -6.64 13.40 17.38
CA SER A 959 -6.59 12.70 18.67
C SER A 959 -7.75 13.15 19.57
N LYS A 960 -8.13 12.35 20.58
CA LYS A 960 -9.12 12.74 21.61
C LYS A 960 -8.78 14.08 22.29
N LYS A 961 -7.48 14.35 22.49
CA LYS A 961 -6.96 15.62 23.04
C LYS A 961 -7.18 16.79 22.07
N GLN A 962 -6.94 16.58 20.78
CA GLN A 962 -7.18 17.59 19.74
C GLN A 962 -8.68 17.86 19.56
N TYR A 963 -9.51 16.82 19.46
CA TYR A 963 -10.97 16.97 19.36
C TYR A 963 -11.56 17.74 20.55
N LYS A 964 -11.07 17.46 21.78
CA LYS A 964 -11.40 18.30 22.94
C LYS A 964 -10.90 19.73 22.78
N MET A 965 -9.67 19.95 22.31
CA MET A 965 -9.12 21.31 22.10
C MET A 965 -9.88 22.11 21.03
N LEU A 966 -10.47 21.46 20.02
CA LEU A 966 -11.41 22.10 19.08
C LEU A 966 -12.62 22.65 19.84
N HIS A 967 -13.30 21.79 20.59
CA HIS A 967 -14.51 22.14 21.34
C HIS A 967 -14.26 23.15 22.47
N ASP A 968 -13.14 23.01 23.19
CA ASP A 968 -12.71 23.94 24.24
C ASP A 968 -12.38 25.34 23.69
N ASN A 969 -12.26 25.53 22.37
CA ASN A 969 -12.03 26.82 21.72
C ASN A 969 -13.14 27.28 20.76
N ARG A 970 -14.23 26.52 20.60
CA ARG A 970 -15.34 26.87 19.72
C ARG A 970 -15.93 28.24 20.10
N GLY A 971 -16.10 29.12 19.11
CA GLY A 971 -16.74 30.43 19.26
C GLY A 971 -15.95 31.45 20.09
N LYS A 972 -14.66 31.23 20.36
CA LYS A 972 -13.83 32.15 21.16
C LYS A 972 -13.19 33.25 20.32
N GLU A 973 -13.31 34.48 20.81
CA GLU A 973 -12.77 35.69 20.19
C GLU A 973 -11.31 36.01 20.62
N ASP A 974 -10.78 35.29 21.62
CA ASP A 974 -9.45 35.45 22.22
C ASP A 974 -8.49 34.28 21.93
N SER A 975 -9.02 33.13 21.53
CA SER A 975 -8.27 31.89 21.25
C SER A 975 -8.93 31.13 20.10
N VAL A 976 -8.29 31.12 18.92
CA VAL A 976 -8.85 30.54 17.68
C VAL A 976 -8.06 29.29 17.31
N TYR A 977 -8.76 28.18 17.09
CA TYR A 977 -8.15 26.94 16.60
C TYR A 977 -8.38 26.77 15.09
N ILE A 978 -7.33 26.37 14.36
CA ILE A 978 -7.33 26.23 12.90
C ILE A 978 -6.65 24.90 12.53
N ILE A 979 -7.35 24.05 11.75
CA ILE A 979 -6.72 22.90 11.12
C ILE A 979 -6.17 23.33 9.75
N MET A 980 -4.87 23.13 9.55
CA MET A 980 -4.16 23.40 8.31
C MET A 980 -3.92 22.08 7.59
N ARG A 981 -4.76 21.79 6.59
CA ARG A 981 -4.80 20.53 5.84
C ARG A 981 -3.81 20.60 4.68
N VAL A 982 -2.59 20.12 4.90
CA VAL A 982 -1.56 20.01 3.86
C VAL A 982 -1.72 18.67 3.13
N PHE A 983 -1.82 18.71 1.81
CA PHE A 983 -2.07 17.52 0.97
C PHE A 983 -1.17 17.47 -0.26
N ASN A 984 -1.13 16.32 -0.96
CA ASN A 984 -0.21 16.07 -2.07
C ASN A 984 1.29 16.27 -1.71
N VAL A 985 1.69 16.04 -0.44
CA VAL A 985 3.06 16.30 0.01
C VAL A 985 4.07 15.44 -0.74
N GLY A 986 4.81 16.10 -1.63
CA GLY A 986 5.82 15.51 -2.50
C GLY A 986 5.35 15.15 -3.93
N ASN A 987 4.07 15.37 -4.27
CA ASN A 987 3.53 15.08 -5.60
C ASN A 987 3.81 16.23 -6.60
N GLY A 988 4.97 16.90 -6.48
CA GLY A 988 5.35 18.11 -7.24
C GLY A 988 4.60 19.40 -6.85
N ASN A 989 3.29 19.30 -6.61
CA ASN A 989 2.42 20.41 -6.22
C ASN A 989 1.76 20.14 -4.86
N ILE A 990 2.32 20.71 -3.79
CA ILE A 990 1.75 20.66 -2.44
C ILE A 990 0.56 21.61 -2.34
N GLY A 991 -0.57 21.10 -1.84
CA GLY A 991 -1.79 21.89 -1.58
C GLY A 991 -2.01 22.15 -0.09
N LEU A 992 -2.78 23.20 0.22
CA LEU A 992 -3.17 23.59 1.58
C LEU A 992 -4.61 24.10 1.59
N ARG A 993 -5.45 23.53 2.46
CA ARG A 993 -6.80 24.04 2.80
C ARG A 993 -6.84 24.38 4.30
N LEU A 994 -7.51 25.47 4.68
CA LEU A 994 -7.73 25.85 6.08
C LEU A 994 -9.17 25.54 6.51
N TYR A 995 -9.30 24.99 7.72
CA TYR A 995 -10.56 24.89 8.45
C TYR A 995 -10.43 25.75 9.72
N VAL A 996 -11.09 26.91 9.73
CA VAL A 996 -11.10 27.87 10.85
C VAL A 996 -12.33 27.58 11.73
N ASP A 997 -12.13 27.51 13.04
CA ASP A 997 -13.07 26.92 14.01
C ASP A 997 -13.71 25.59 13.54
N PRO A 998 -12.93 24.48 13.49
CA PRO A 998 -13.45 23.19 13.05
C PRO A 998 -14.60 22.62 13.90
N ALA A 999 -14.85 23.15 15.10
CA ALA A 999 -15.98 22.73 15.94
C ALA A 999 -17.28 23.48 15.59
N GLU A 1000 -17.18 24.70 15.07
CA GLU A 1000 -18.33 25.35 14.40
C GLU A 1000 -18.64 24.64 13.07
N LEU A 1001 -17.61 24.31 12.28
CA LEU A 1001 -17.78 23.56 11.02
C LEU A 1001 -18.34 22.15 11.23
N GLU A 1002 -18.15 21.52 12.40
CA GLU A 1002 -18.82 20.27 12.80
C GLU A 1002 -20.31 20.49 13.11
N ALA A 1003 -20.66 21.60 13.77
CA ALA A 1003 -22.04 21.97 14.06
C ALA A 1003 -22.83 22.36 12.78
N GLU A 1004 -22.17 23.06 11.85
CA GLU A 1004 -22.69 23.41 10.52
C GLU A 1004 -22.70 22.21 9.55
N LYS A 1005 -21.96 21.14 9.88
CA LYS A 1005 -21.77 19.89 9.10
C LYS A 1005 -20.94 20.04 7.82
N GLU A 1006 -20.12 21.10 7.73
CA GLU A 1006 -19.03 21.20 6.74
C GLU A 1006 -17.93 20.15 7.01
N LEU A 1007 -17.77 19.73 8.27
CA LEU A 1007 -16.88 18.62 8.68
C LEU A 1007 -17.66 17.50 9.38
N LEU A 1008 -17.41 16.26 8.97
CA LEU A 1008 -18.01 15.06 9.55
C LEU A 1008 -16.96 14.28 10.36
N PHE A 1009 -17.13 14.24 11.68
CA PHE A 1009 -16.26 13.51 12.62
C PHE A 1009 -16.89 12.17 13.02
N THR A 1010 -16.14 11.07 12.91
CA THR A 1010 -16.62 9.72 13.24
C THR A 1010 -16.17 9.30 14.64
N ALA A 1011 -17.07 9.27 15.62
CA ALA A 1011 -16.74 9.07 17.05
C ALA A 1011 -15.91 7.80 17.39
N GLU A 1012 -16.08 6.70 16.64
CA GLU A 1012 -15.37 5.43 16.90
C GLU A 1012 -13.90 5.45 16.46
N THR A 1013 -13.55 6.22 15.41
CA THR A 1013 -12.20 6.21 14.81
C THR A 1013 -11.52 7.58 14.77
N TRP A 1014 -12.21 8.64 15.21
CA TRP A 1014 -11.77 10.04 15.14
C TRP A 1014 -11.30 10.49 13.75
N SER A 1015 -11.78 9.82 12.70
CA SER A 1015 -11.58 10.24 11.32
C SER A 1015 -12.50 11.41 10.96
N VAL A 1016 -11.98 12.33 10.17
CA VAL A 1016 -12.64 13.55 9.72
C VAL A 1016 -12.74 13.52 8.20
N VAL A 1017 -13.93 13.80 7.68
CA VAL A 1017 -14.22 13.87 6.25
C VAL A 1017 -14.94 15.20 5.97
N PRO A 1018 -14.50 16.01 5.00
CA PRO A 1018 -15.28 17.16 4.55
C PRO A 1018 -16.62 16.70 3.96
N SER A 1019 -17.70 17.45 4.17
CA SER A 1019 -18.88 17.27 3.31
C SER A 1019 -18.58 17.77 1.89
N ALA A 1020 -19.29 17.19 0.91
CA ALA A 1020 -19.10 17.45 -0.52
C ALA A 1020 -20.03 18.56 -1.02
#